data_AF-A0A812MUX2-F1
#
_entry.id   AF-A0A812MUX2-F1
#
_cell.length_a   1.000
_cell.length_b   1.000
_cell.length_c   1.000
_cell.angle_alpha   90.00
_cell.angle_beta   90.00
_cell.angle_gamma   90.00
#
_symmetry.space_group_name_H-M   'P 1'
#
loop_
_entity.id
_entity.type
_entity.pdbx_description
1 polymer ?
#
loop_
_entity_poly.entity_id
_entity_poly.type
_entity_poly.pdbx_seq_one_letter_code
_entity_poly.pdbx_strand_id
1 'polypeptide(L)'
;MPPQRLETQLGNPHGRPAVPLGVEDPVPTEHPKAVEKDGERDEFANLWVNFASKMQASRPGILHGVQASQVLHHLPWAWLRRDLNSLYAVSQETSKFDQFWSHSWKGALWAKYVNVLYLQTGLAANVAGTLSASLALGLVSAGWLGARRGFCLVFGFVTFCFTPFLWRSRRIVFLDIFCIHQQDQQLKAEAIMSVLGSSLGDEIAIWWCVFEIAAFLHSRTKGSKAVLQIIPPLLGPALLGGEILFCLACIVYAYSEIALASSEDSKFSAAIHLVFFGVLGIPCSFFVSHSLRGYARSVETLKEQLCEFKAAGTRSACCEQGHEGEAEKLCDREILFQCIAHWYGSVGQFESQVQSEVRTALTDQLADNAISYKRILLLFTPYVWLRFEYAATHASDPIRQIVEVARTLTYWLAVFPFMNKLLFRLCYRLRAQCCMLRWDVLLSMLIVFATFLFYFICYIIQVFVFRQNEHELVPSVISVVTWLTFTAILLQFDKNLMDAMFTPRSARGAATTPRKSWTGPKPQGLCLLDNSRAHNVAIVLTKLAMSTKELSQAIRLFDTGSTWLRADHVELLTVAMPTTSEATKLLANKDKEETLRDVERRMLPLCNLSPARIKVMKFALSYQTIRESLMERCQVLQQAAEESRNSVPFRELLAIVLEAGNYINGGDQANAQATTDAFHSLMQGFFDSLSEVDRLRYKLPLSQAGNTMQSFVSPTYLELQCLLESLDKLVAKRHPVEVRKQDGDIVEEIARKLRAVMLCCEKWEELFPQLTVDLQPNLMYRIHIFNGEGVDVRLHLFFQDASETYVHSHRANFHSVCLYGSYVNEIWDVGEDRQGDFGGHFEFNRSQDEALKKPGDRKSGSLLCRTCWKHSTGSSYFLDATTYHKTVQESGKALTLYIKGKAKPFHTIALSKEERPDWKGTNCLEERVDPCDVKRISKDASDLLRNGICDRFFLPPI
;
A
#
# COMPACT_ATOMS: atom_id res chain seq x y z
N MET A 1 7.50 -5.48 -52.96
CA MET A 1 7.20 -4.41 -51.98
C MET A 1 5.78 -4.62 -51.44
N PRO A 2 5.64 -5.09 -50.19
CA PRO A 2 4.37 -5.08 -49.46
C PRO A 2 4.36 -4.01 -48.34
N PRO A 3 3.17 -3.63 -47.84
CA PRO A 3 2.93 -2.42 -47.05
C PRO A 3 3.30 -2.57 -45.56
N GLN A 4 3.77 -1.47 -44.96
CA GLN A 4 4.15 -1.35 -43.55
C GLN A 4 2.94 -1.57 -42.62
N ARG A 5 3.10 -2.49 -41.66
CA ARG A 5 2.18 -2.73 -40.54
C ARG A 5 2.49 -1.77 -39.40
N LEU A 6 1.49 -1.02 -38.94
CA LEU A 6 1.49 -0.39 -37.61
C LEU A 6 1.35 -1.50 -36.56
N GLU A 7 2.43 -1.77 -35.82
CA GLU A 7 2.41 -2.62 -34.64
C GLU A 7 1.95 -1.83 -33.42
N THR A 8 0.82 -2.25 -32.85
CA THR A 8 0.34 -1.88 -31.52
C THR A 8 1.30 -2.42 -30.46
N GLN A 9 2.08 -1.54 -29.84
CA GLN A 9 2.91 -1.88 -28.69
C GLN A 9 2.04 -2.18 -27.45
N LEU A 10 2.11 -3.42 -26.96
CA LEU A 10 1.60 -3.83 -25.65
C LEU A 10 2.58 -3.36 -24.55
N GLY A 11 2.10 -2.53 -23.62
CA GLY A 11 2.84 -2.13 -22.43
C GLY A 11 2.74 -3.19 -21.31
N ASN A 12 3.90 -3.55 -20.76
CA ASN A 12 4.11 -4.43 -19.61
C ASN A 12 3.33 -3.97 -18.34
N PRO A 13 2.59 -4.82 -17.60
CA PRO A 13 1.78 -4.43 -16.44
C PRO A 13 2.53 -4.15 -15.11
N HIS A 14 3.86 -4.27 -15.04
CA HIS A 14 4.60 -4.11 -13.76
C HIS A 14 5.76 -3.09 -13.76
N GLY A 15 5.74 -2.11 -14.65
CA GLY A 15 6.58 -0.92 -14.52
C GLY A 15 5.81 0.25 -13.90
N ARG A 16 6.21 0.75 -12.73
CA ARG A 16 5.92 2.15 -12.38
C ARG A 16 6.60 3.02 -13.46
N PRO A 17 5.91 3.91 -14.18
CA PRO A 17 6.61 4.93 -14.93
C PRO A 17 7.30 5.83 -13.91
N ALA A 18 8.63 5.85 -13.93
CA ALA A 18 9.38 6.92 -13.29
C ALA A 18 8.91 8.23 -13.93
N VAL A 19 8.32 9.12 -13.13
CA VAL A 19 8.21 10.53 -13.51
C VAL A 19 9.64 11.07 -13.46
N PRO A 20 10.22 11.57 -14.57
CA PRO A 20 11.41 12.38 -14.49
C PRO A 20 11.02 13.64 -13.71
N LEU A 21 11.45 13.74 -12.46
CA LEU A 21 11.42 15.00 -11.73
C LEU A 21 12.55 15.86 -12.32
N GLY A 22 12.14 16.73 -13.25
CA GLY A 22 12.74 18.01 -13.58
C GLY A 22 14.27 18.10 -13.52
N VAL A 23 14.90 17.89 -14.66
CA VAL A 23 15.73 18.99 -15.18
C VAL A 23 14.76 20.16 -15.35
N GLU A 24 15.00 21.26 -14.64
CA GLU A 24 14.42 22.54 -15.02
C GLU A 24 14.90 22.82 -16.44
N ASP A 25 14.11 22.43 -17.43
CA ASP A 25 14.19 23.11 -18.71
C ASP A 25 13.87 24.57 -18.40
N PRO A 26 14.77 25.52 -18.71
CA PRO A 26 14.55 26.91 -18.44
C PRO A 26 13.23 27.30 -19.11
N VAL A 27 12.32 27.84 -18.30
CA VAL A 27 11.16 28.59 -18.81
C VAL A 27 11.72 29.56 -19.85
N PRO A 28 11.28 29.50 -21.12
CA PRO A 28 11.59 30.55 -22.06
C PRO A 28 10.95 31.83 -21.52
N THR A 29 11.76 32.70 -20.93
CA THR A 29 11.35 34.04 -20.49
C THR A 29 11.15 34.98 -21.68
N GLU A 30 11.31 34.49 -22.91
CA GLU A 30 10.97 35.20 -24.12
C GLU A 30 9.70 34.57 -24.69
N HIS A 31 8.65 35.39 -24.82
CA HIS A 31 7.57 35.12 -25.76
C HIS A 31 8.19 34.59 -27.07
N PRO A 32 7.70 33.49 -27.64
CA PRO A 32 8.14 33.10 -28.97
C PRO A 32 7.94 34.31 -29.87
N LYS A 33 9.04 34.81 -30.45
CA LYS A 33 8.98 35.81 -31.52
C LYS A 33 7.94 35.31 -32.49
N ALA A 34 6.97 36.18 -32.78
CA ALA A 34 5.88 35.92 -33.71
C ALA A 34 6.42 35.17 -34.93
N VAL A 35 6.13 33.87 -34.99
CA VAL A 35 6.07 33.16 -36.25
C VAL A 35 5.03 33.93 -37.06
N GLU A 36 5.36 34.23 -38.32
CA GLU A 36 4.52 35.03 -39.21
C GLU A 36 3.05 34.64 -39.05
N LYS A 37 2.23 35.66 -38.75
CA LYS A 37 0.81 35.53 -38.49
C LYS A 37 0.09 35.11 -39.76
N ASP A 38 -0.16 33.82 -39.91
CA ASP A 38 -1.18 33.31 -40.83
C ASP A 38 -2.56 33.64 -40.27
N GLY A 39 -3.18 34.72 -40.76
CA GLY A 39 -4.48 35.22 -40.30
C GLY A 39 -5.63 34.20 -40.38
N GLU A 40 -5.55 33.21 -41.28
CA GLU A 40 -6.57 32.15 -41.42
C GLU A 40 -6.51 31.10 -40.29
N ARG A 41 -5.32 30.88 -39.70
CA ARG A 41 -5.10 29.85 -38.68
C ARG A 41 -5.66 30.26 -37.32
N ASP A 42 -5.51 31.54 -36.97
CA ASP A 42 -6.13 32.16 -35.80
C ASP A 42 -7.66 32.27 -35.96
N GLU A 43 -8.17 32.49 -37.18
CA GLU A 43 -9.60 32.57 -37.43
C GLU A 43 -10.29 31.22 -37.21
N PHE A 44 -9.71 30.11 -37.69
CA PHE A 44 -10.22 28.77 -37.46
C PHE A 44 -10.18 28.38 -35.97
N ALA A 45 -9.06 28.62 -35.26
CA ALA A 45 -8.96 28.37 -33.82
C ALA A 45 -10.00 29.18 -33.02
N ASN A 46 -10.19 30.45 -33.36
CA ASN A 46 -11.22 31.29 -32.75
C ASN A 46 -12.65 30.81 -33.08
N LEU A 47 -12.88 30.29 -34.28
CA LEU A 47 -14.17 29.70 -34.68
C LEU A 47 -14.46 28.41 -33.90
N TRP A 48 -13.43 27.59 -33.65
CA TRP A 48 -13.49 26.42 -32.78
C TRP A 48 -13.82 26.79 -31.33
N VAL A 49 -13.13 27.78 -30.76
CA VAL A 49 -13.39 28.26 -29.40
C VAL A 49 -14.81 28.84 -29.29
N ASN A 50 -15.25 29.62 -30.28
CA ASN A 50 -16.59 30.21 -30.34
C ASN A 50 -17.72 29.19 -30.55
N PHE A 51 -17.42 28.04 -31.16
CA PHE A 51 -18.39 26.95 -31.29
C PHE A 51 -18.41 26.09 -30.02
N ALA A 52 -17.24 25.68 -29.51
CA ALA A 52 -17.12 24.92 -28.27
C ALA A 52 -17.69 25.67 -27.06
N SER A 53 -17.60 27.01 -27.03
CA SER A 53 -18.18 27.85 -25.98
C SER A 53 -19.71 27.82 -25.91
N LYS A 54 -20.38 27.53 -27.03
CA LYS A 54 -21.84 27.48 -27.08
C LYS A 54 -22.43 26.23 -26.43
N MET A 55 -21.63 25.18 -26.24
CA MET A 55 -22.07 23.90 -25.66
C MET A 55 -23.43 23.46 -26.27
N GLN A 56 -23.52 23.44 -27.61
CA GLN A 56 -24.68 22.99 -28.35
C GLN A 56 -24.26 22.04 -29.49
N ALA A 57 -25.17 21.15 -29.91
CA ALA A 57 -24.93 20.30 -31.07
C ALA A 57 -24.82 21.13 -32.35
N SER A 58 -23.92 20.74 -33.27
CA SER A 58 -23.67 21.45 -34.53
C SER A 58 -24.89 21.47 -35.44
N ARG A 59 -25.66 20.38 -35.44
CA ARG A 59 -26.93 20.23 -36.14
C ARG A 59 -27.85 19.24 -35.41
N PRO A 60 -29.18 19.35 -35.58
CA PRO A 60 -30.10 18.30 -35.15
C PRO A 60 -29.74 16.96 -35.81
N GLY A 61 -29.72 15.87 -35.04
CA GLY A 61 -29.44 14.53 -35.56
C GLY A 61 -27.97 14.08 -35.54
N ILE A 62 -26.99 14.96 -35.27
CA ILE A 62 -25.56 14.56 -35.22
C ILE A 62 -25.22 13.66 -34.01
N LEU A 63 -26.01 13.75 -32.94
CA LEU A 63 -25.81 12.98 -31.73
C LEU A 63 -26.45 11.60 -31.89
N HIS A 64 -25.66 10.55 -31.71
CA HIS A 64 -26.12 9.18 -31.77
C HIS A 64 -26.00 8.52 -30.39
N GLY A 65 -26.94 7.65 -30.06
CA GLY A 65 -26.94 6.82 -28.87
C GLY A 65 -27.28 5.38 -29.23
N VAL A 66 -26.95 4.44 -28.35
CA VAL A 66 -27.23 3.01 -28.54
C VAL A 66 -27.95 2.46 -27.33
N GLN A 67 -28.83 1.47 -27.49
CA GLN A 67 -29.46 0.83 -26.32
C GLN A 67 -28.42 0.01 -25.55
N ALA A 68 -28.38 0.13 -24.23
CA ALA A 68 -27.43 -0.62 -23.40
C ALA A 68 -27.47 -2.14 -23.66
N SER A 69 -28.64 -2.70 -23.93
CA SER A 69 -28.81 -4.12 -24.28
C SER A 69 -28.18 -4.49 -25.63
N GLN A 70 -28.24 -3.60 -26.62
CA GLN A 70 -27.56 -3.80 -27.91
C GLN A 70 -26.04 -3.77 -27.75
N VAL A 71 -25.50 -2.88 -26.90
CA VAL A 71 -24.06 -2.87 -26.60
C VAL A 71 -23.64 -4.20 -25.98
N LEU A 72 -24.35 -4.68 -24.96
CA LEU A 72 -24.04 -5.94 -24.29
C LEU A 72 -24.13 -7.14 -25.25
N HIS A 73 -25.07 -7.12 -26.20
CA HIS A 73 -25.24 -8.19 -27.17
C HIS A 73 -24.19 -8.16 -28.29
N HIS A 74 -23.93 -6.99 -28.91
CA HIS A 74 -23.11 -6.90 -30.12
C HIS A 74 -21.61 -6.74 -29.85
N LEU A 75 -21.22 -6.10 -28.74
CA LEU A 75 -19.82 -5.78 -28.46
C LEU A 75 -18.92 -7.05 -28.31
N PRO A 76 -19.33 -8.12 -27.61
CA PRO A 76 -18.52 -9.35 -27.53
C PRO A 76 -18.27 -9.99 -28.90
N TRP A 77 -19.28 -10.00 -29.78
CA TRP A 77 -19.15 -10.55 -31.13
C TRP A 77 -18.26 -9.71 -32.03
N ALA A 78 -18.33 -8.37 -31.92
CA ALA A 78 -17.45 -7.46 -32.63
C ALA A 78 -15.98 -7.64 -32.22
N TRP A 79 -15.71 -7.83 -30.93
CA TRP A 79 -14.37 -8.18 -30.45
C TRP A 79 -13.87 -9.52 -30.97
N LEU A 80 -14.73 -10.55 -30.96
CA LEU A 80 -14.38 -11.87 -31.48
C LEU A 80 -14.05 -11.84 -32.98
N ARG A 81 -14.81 -11.06 -33.75
CA ARG A 81 -14.62 -10.88 -35.21
C ARG A 81 -13.56 -9.84 -35.57
N ARG A 82 -13.05 -9.08 -34.59
CA ARG A 82 -12.14 -7.93 -34.78
C ARG A 82 -12.69 -6.87 -35.73
N ASP A 83 -14.01 -6.73 -35.80
CA ASP A 83 -14.69 -5.72 -36.61
C ASP A 83 -15.47 -4.77 -35.71
N LEU A 84 -14.85 -3.63 -35.39
CA LEU A 84 -15.46 -2.55 -34.61
C LEU A 84 -16.20 -1.54 -35.50
N ASN A 85 -15.97 -1.56 -36.82
CA ASN A 85 -16.48 -0.53 -37.73
C ASN A 85 -17.97 -0.70 -38.01
N SER A 86 -18.48 -1.94 -37.96
CA SER A 86 -19.90 -2.24 -38.12
C SER A 86 -20.77 -1.81 -36.93
N LEU A 87 -20.18 -1.40 -35.81
CA LEU A 87 -20.91 -1.05 -34.58
C LEU A 87 -21.70 0.26 -34.68
N TYR A 88 -21.22 1.23 -35.46
CA TYR A 88 -21.90 2.52 -35.62
C TYR A 88 -23.30 2.37 -36.24
N ALA A 89 -23.49 1.39 -37.12
CA ALA A 89 -24.78 1.10 -37.75
C ALA A 89 -25.88 0.63 -36.78
N VAL A 90 -25.50 0.23 -35.56
CA VAL A 90 -26.44 -0.17 -34.50
C VAL A 90 -26.95 1.05 -33.72
N SER A 91 -26.26 2.19 -33.80
CA SER A 91 -26.66 3.42 -33.12
C SER A 91 -27.87 4.09 -33.77
N GLN A 92 -28.56 4.93 -33.01
CA GLN A 92 -29.71 5.71 -33.43
C GLN A 92 -29.52 7.18 -33.06
N GLU A 93 -30.03 8.09 -33.90
CA GLU A 93 -30.04 9.52 -33.58
C GLU A 93 -30.77 9.76 -32.25
N THR A 94 -30.22 10.63 -31.41
CA THR A 94 -30.80 10.97 -30.11
C THR A 94 -30.51 12.42 -29.74
N SER A 95 -31.43 13.04 -29.01
CA SER A 95 -31.26 14.38 -28.43
C SER A 95 -30.82 14.34 -26.96
N LYS A 96 -30.91 13.18 -26.30
CA LYS A 96 -30.59 13.01 -24.87
C LYS A 96 -29.99 11.62 -24.61
N PHE A 97 -29.06 11.57 -23.65
CA PHE A 97 -28.48 10.32 -23.15
C PHE A 97 -28.99 10.01 -21.76
N ASP A 98 -29.39 8.77 -21.49
CA ASP A 98 -29.68 8.30 -20.13
C ASP A 98 -28.40 8.07 -19.34
N GLN A 99 -27.36 7.56 -20.03
CA GLN A 99 -26.03 7.34 -19.46
C GLN A 99 -24.94 7.64 -20.47
N PHE A 100 -23.77 8.02 -19.96
CA PHE A 100 -22.60 8.30 -20.77
C PHE A 100 -21.43 7.41 -20.34
N TRP A 101 -20.99 6.50 -21.21
CA TRP A 101 -19.89 5.56 -20.95
C TRP A 101 -18.62 6.02 -21.67
N SER A 102 -17.57 6.36 -20.90
CA SER A 102 -16.31 6.87 -21.47
C SER A 102 -15.35 5.78 -21.95
N HIS A 103 -14.53 6.15 -22.92
CA HIS A 103 -13.62 5.34 -23.73
C HIS A 103 -12.19 5.21 -23.17
N SER A 104 -11.91 5.60 -21.93
CA SER A 104 -10.54 5.42 -21.39
C SER A 104 -10.24 3.92 -21.22
N TRP A 105 -9.66 3.30 -22.26
CA TRP A 105 -9.40 1.87 -22.37
C TRP A 105 -8.12 1.42 -21.66
N LYS A 106 -7.51 2.24 -20.78
CA LYS A 106 -6.46 1.75 -19.88
C LYS A 106 -7.09 0.74 -18.89
N GLY A 107 -6.63 -0.51 -18.90
CA GLY A 107 -7.17 -1.62 -18.10
C GLY A 107 -7.99 -2.63 -18.90
N ALA A 108 -8.22 -3.81 -18.32
CA ALA A 108 -8.74 -4.98 -19.05
C ALA A 108 -10.17 -4.77 -19.60
N LEU A 109 -10.36 -5.04 -20.90
CA LEU A 109 -11.63 -4.90 -21.62
C LEU A 109 -12.75 -5.73 -20.97
N TRP A 110 -12.43 -6.98 -20.59
CA TRP A 110 -13.38 -7.91 -19.98
C TRP A 110 -13.92 -7.38 -18.65
N ALA A 111 -13.08 -6.73 -17.83
CA ALA A 111 -13.49 -6.22 -16.53
C ALA A 111 -14.53 -5.09 -16.70
N LYS A 112 -14.30 -4.21 -17.69
CA LYS A 112 -15.24 -3.13 -18.04
C LYS A 112 -16.56 -3.69 -18.55
N TYR A 113 -16.51 -4.68 -19.44
CA TYR A 113 -17.70 -5.36 -19.95
C TYR A 113 -18.53 -5.99 -18.83
N VAL A 114 -17.89 -6.79 -17.96
CA VAL A 114 -18.58 -7.43 -16.82
C VAL A 114 -19.13 -6.39 -15.85
N ASN A 115 -18.41 -5.27 -15.65
CA ASN A 115 -18.89 -4.16 -14.83
C ASN A 115 -20.18 -3.56 -15.38
N VAL A 116 -20.21 -3.24 -16.68
CA VAL A 116 -21.40 -2.72 -17.36
C VAL A 116 -22.53 -3.75 -17.34
N LEU A 117 -22.24 -5.03 -17.64
CA LEU A 117 -23.20 -6.12 -17.58
C LEU A 117 -23.89 -6.16 -16.21
N TYR A 118 -23.12 -6.26 -15.14
CA TYR A 118 -23.65 -6.32 -13.77
C TYR A 118 -24.48 -5.08 -13.41
N LEU A 119 -24.07 -3.88 -13.83
CA LEU A 119 -24.82 -2.65 -13.52
C LEU A 119 -26.16 -2.57 -14.25
N GLN A 120 -26.23 -3.09 -15.47
CA GLN A 120 -27.46 -3.05 -16.28
C GLN A 120 -28.41 -4.20 -15.95
N THR A 121 -27.89 -5.38 -15.59
CA THR A 121 -28.70 -6.59 -15.41
C THR A 121 -28.78 -7.08 -13.97
N GLY A 122 -27.85 -6.70 -13.09
CA GLY A 122 -27.71 -7.28 -11.75
C GLY A 122 -28.94 -7.13 -10.87
N LEU A 123 -29.59 -5.95 -10.87
CA LEU A 123 -30.85 -5.76 -10.14
C LEU A 123 -31.95 -6.67 -10.68
N ALA A 124 -32.12 -6.69 -12.01
CA ALA A 124 -33.16 -7.49 -12.65
C ALA A 124 -32.95 -8.99 -12.42
N ALA A 125 -31.71 -9.47 -12.51
CA ALA A 125 -31.34 -10.86 -12.26
C ALA A 125 -31.65 -11.28 -10.83
N ASN A 126 -31.32 -10.44 -9.85
CA ASN A 126 -31.61 -10.70 -8.45
C ASN A 126 -33.12 -10.67 -8.12
N VAL A 127 -33.86 -9.74 -8.72
CA VAL A 127 -35.33 -9.69 -8.56
C VAL A 127 -35.99 -10.91 -9.20
N ALA A 128 -35.62 -11.24 -10.45
CA ALA A 128 -36.15 -12.41 -11.15
C ALA A 128 -35.80 -13.72 -10.41
N GLY A 129 -34.55 -13.86 -9.95
CA GLY A 129 -34.13 -14.99 -9.12
C GLY A 129 -34.94 -15.11 -7.84
N THR A 130 -35.15 -13.99 -7.13
CA THR A 130 -35.94 -14.00 -5.89
C THR A 130 -37.42 -14.34 -6.14
N LEU A 131 -38.02 -13.81 -7.20
CA LEU A 131 -39.40 -14.17 -7.60
C LEU A 131 -39.51 -15.66 -7.96
N SER A 132 -38.54 -16.20 -8.69
CA SER A 132 -38.49 -17.63 -9.02
C SER A 132 -38.31 -18.49 -7.77
N ALA A 133 -37.50 -18.06 -6.79
CA ALA A 133 -37.35 -18.74 -5.52
C ALA A 133 -38.63 -18.68 -4.67
N SER A 134 -39.36 -17.55 -4.70
CA SER A 134 -40.67 -17.42 -4.05
C SER A 134 -41.75 -18.32 -4.67
N LEU A 135 -41.73 -18.48 -5.99
CA LEU A 135 -42.61 -19.43 -6.68
C LEU A 135 -42.29 -20.87 -6.26
N ALA A 136 -40.99 -21.23 -6.21
CA ALA A 136 -40.54 -22.53 -5.74
C ALA A 136 -40.96 -22.78 -4.28
N LEU A 137 -40.85 -21.77 -3.40
CA LEU A 137 -41.37 -21.82 -2.03
C LEU A 137 -42.86 -22.19 -2.01
N GLY A 138 -43.70 -21.52 -2.81
CA GLY A 138 -45.12 -21.85 -2.91
C GLY A 138 -45.38 -23.29 -3.38
N LEU A 139 -44.64 -23.76 -4.38
CA LEU A 139 -44.76 -25.13 -4.90
C LEU A 139 -44.31 -26.20 -3.89
N VAL A 140 -43.23 -25.94 -3.15
CA VAL A 140 -42.78 -26.83 -2.06
C VAL A 140 -43.80 -26.84 -0.92
N SER A 141 -44.33 -25.67 -0.53
CA SER A 141 -45.36 -25.56 0.51
C SER A 141 -46.68 -26.22 0.12
N ALA A 142 -47.04 -26.21 -1.16
CA ALA A 142 -48.21 -26.93 -1.69
C ALA A 142 -47.99 -28.45 -1.84
N GLY A 143 -46.77 -28.95 -1.60
CA GLY A 143 -46.42 -30.36 -1.72
C GLY A 143 -46.14 -30.85 -3.15
N TRP A 144 -46.03 -29.94 -4.13
CA TRP A 144 -45.76 -30.29 -5.53
C TRP A 144 -44.27 -30.58 -5.76
N LEU A 145 -43.40 -30.00 -4.94
CA LEU A 145 -41.96 -30.23 -4.92
C LEU A 145 -41.55 -30.73 -3.53
N GLY A 146 -40.52 -31.59 -3.47
CA GLY A 146 -40.03 -32.15 -2.21
C GLY A 146 -39.32 -31.11 -1.34
N ALA A 147 -39.67 -31.04 -0.05
CA ALA A 147 -39.02 -30.13 0.91
C ALA A 147 -37.58 -30.56 1.24
N ARG A 148 -36.72 -29.59 1.61
CA ARG A 148 -35.28 -29.76 1.88
C ARG A 148 -34.51 -30.41 0.73
N ARG A 149 -34.87 -30.10 -0.51
CA ARG A 149 -34.12 -30.53 -1.71
C ARG A 149 -33.38 -29.38 -2.39
N GLY A 150 -33.52 -28.17 -1.86
CA GLY A 150 -32.83 -26.98 -2.35
C GLY A 150 -33.46 -26.37 -3.60
N PHE A 151 -34.72 -26.68 -3.89
CA PHE A 151 -35.40 -26.19 -5.10
C PHE A 151 -35.48 -24.65 -5.12
N CYS A 152 -35.73 -24.00 -3.98
CA CYS A 152 -35.78 -22.54 -3.93
C CYS A 152 -34.44 -21.90 -4.34
N LEU A 153 -33.33 -22.45 -3.85
CA LEU A 153 -31.97 -22.00 -4.17
C LEU A 153 -31.62 -22.23 -5.64
N VAL A 154 -31.92 -23.41 -6.18
CA VAL A 154 -31.63 -23.76 -7.58
C VAL A 154 -32.46 -22.91 -8.54
N PHE A 155 -33.77 -22.75 -8.30
CA PHE A 155 -34.65 -21.94 -9.15
C PHE A 155 -34.21 -20.48 -9.15
N GLY A 156 -33.86 -19.95 -7.98
CA GLY A 156 -33.33 -18.59 -7.86
C GLY A 156 -32.03 -18.40 -8.61
N PHE A 157 -31.07 -19.32 -8.44
CA PHE A 157 -29.76 -19.24 -9.08
C PHE A 157 -29.83 -19.41 -10.59
N VAL A 158 -30.59 -20.38 -11.09
CA VAL A 158 -30.77 -20.60 -12.53
C VAL A 158 -31.37 -19.34 -13.16
N THR A 159 -32.46 -18.82 -12.60
CA THR A 159 -33.10 -17.61 -13.11
C THR A 159 -32.16 -16.40 -13.06
N PHE A 160 -31.37 -16.25 -11.99
CA PHE A 160 -30.33 -15.23 -11.87
C PHE A 160 -29.30 -15.33 -13.00
N CYS A 161 -28.79 -16.53 -13.31
CA CYS A 161 -27.81 -16.74 -14.38
C CYS A 161 -28.38 -16.49 -15.78
N PHE A 162 -29.64 -16.83 -16.04
CA PHE A 162 -30.26 -16.65 -17.36
C PHE A 162 -30.76 -15.23 -17.61
N THR A 163 -31.13 -14.48 -16.57
CA THR A 163 -31.71 -13.14 -16.71
C THR A 163 -30.81 -12.17 -17.50
N PRO A 164 -29.48 -12.08 -17.29
CA PRO A 164 -28.62 -11.21 -18.07
C PRO A 164 -28.68 -11.41 -19.59
N PHE A 165 -28.98 -12.62 -20.06
CA PHE A 165 -29.09 -12.93 -21.50
C PHE A 165 -30.46 -12.56 -22.08
N LEU A 166 -31.50 -12.50 -21.24
CA LEU A 166 -32.87 -12.21 -21.64
C LEU A 166 -33.27 -10.74 -21.38
N TRP A 167 -32.57 -10.07 -20.46
CA TRP A 167 -32.91 -8.74 -20.01
C TRP A 167 -32.54 -7.68 -21.05
N ARG A 168 -33.54 -6.93 -21.53
CA ARG A 168 -33.37 -5.87 -22.52
C ARG A 168 -33.53 -4.50 -21.89
N SER A 169 -32.43 -3.95 -21.38
CA SER A 169 -32.39 -2.55 -20.94
C SER A 169 -32.64 -1.62 -22.13
N ARG A 170 -33.65 -0.73 -22.00
CA ARG A 170 -34.02 0.29 -22.99
C ARG A 170 -33.29 1.63 -22.80
N ARG A 171 -32.36 1.71 -21.83
CA ARG A 171 -31.59 2.93 -21.57
C ARG A 171 -30.72 3.26 -22.79
N ILE A 172 -30.79 4.51 -23.26
CA ILE A 172 -29.96 5.03 -24.33
C ILE A 172 -28.64 5.50 -23.75
N VAL A 173 -27.55 4.89 -24.21
CA VAL A 173 -26.21 5.15 -23.71
C VAL A 173 -25.33 5.70 -24.81
N PHE A 174 -24.46 6.63 -24.42
CA PHE A 174 -23.36 7.06 -25.26
C PHE A 174 -22.15 6.15 -25.02
N LEU A 175 -21.62 5.55 -26.09
CA LEU A 175 -20.34 4.86 -26.10
C LEU A 175 -19.68 5.19 -27.43
N ASP A 176 -18.50 5.80 -27.39
CA ASP A 176 -17.77 6.34 -28.54
C ASP A 176 -17.71 5.40 -29.75
N ILE A 177 -17.39 4.12 -29.55
CA ILE A 177 -17.25 3.12 -30.63
C ILE A 177 -18.59 2.88 -31.36
N PHE A 178 -19.72 3.04 -30.68
CA PHE A 178 -21.05 2.93 -31.29
C PHE A 178 -21.60 4.28 -31.77
N CYS A 179 -21.30 5.36 -31.05
CA CYS A 179 -22.00 6.63 -31.20
C CYS A 179 -21.23 7.65 -32.06
N ILE A 180 -19.96 7.40 -32.35
CA ILE A 180 -19.13 8.24 -33.21
C ILE A 180 -18.70 7.41 -34.43
N HIS A 181 -18.88 7.99 -35.62
CA HIS A 181 -18.47 7.36 -36.87
C HIS A 181 -16.94 7.22 -36.90
N GLN A 182 -16.41 6.01 -37.10
CA GLN A 182 -14.97 5.74 -36.98
C GLN A 182 -14.18 6.00 -38.28
N GLN A 183 -14.83 5.94 -39.44
CA GLN A 183 -14.17 6.07 -40.76
C GLN A 183 -14.29 7.48 -41.36
N ASP A 184 -15.51 8.03 -41.45
CA ASP A 184 -15.79 9.39 -41.88
C ASP A 184 -15.24 10.42 -40.87
N GLN A 185 -14.18 11.13 -41.27
CA GLN A 185 -13.51 12.13 -40.44
C GLN A 185 -14.35 13.40 -40.21
N GLN A 186 -15.24 13.76 -41.15
CA GLN A 186 -16.09 14.93 -41.00
C GLN A 186 -17.18 14.66 -39.97
N LEU A 187 -17.89 13.52 -40.10
CA LEU A 187 -18.88 13.11 -39.11
C LEU A 187 -18.26 12.88 -37.73
N LYS A 188 -17.05 12.31 -37.69
CA LYS A 188 -16.29 12.14 -36.44
C LYS A 188 -16.00 13.48 -35.77
N ALA A 189 -15.47 14.45 -36.51
CA ALA A 189 -15.15 15.77 -35.98
C ALA A 189 -16.40 16.51 -35.50
N GLU A 190 -17.47 16.53 -36.29
CA GLU A 190 -18.76 17.16 -35.92
C GLU A 190 -19.39 16.51 -34.68
N ALA A 191 -19.36 15.18 -34.58
CA ALA A 191 -19.90 14.45 -33.44
C ALA A 191 -19.10 14.74 -32.16
N ILE A 192 -17.76 14.70 -32.22
CA ILE A 192 -16.89 15.03 -31.08
C ILE A 192 -17.18 16.45 -30.60
N MET A 193 -17.36 17.40 -31.52
CA MET A 193 -17.67 18.79 -31.19
C MET A 193 -19.05 18.98 -30.57
N SER A 194 -20.02 18.16 -30.96
CA SER A 194 -21.39 18.26 -30.49
C SER A 194 -21.63 17.57 -29.15
N VAL A 195 -20.81 16.58 -28.79
CA VAL A 195 -20.97 15.77 -27.57
C VAL A 195 -20.86 16.60 -26.29
N LEU A 196 -19.92 17.56 -26.26
CA LEU A 196 -19.71 18.46 -25.11
C LEU A 196 -20.92 19.36 -24.85
N GLY A 197 -21.68 19.67 -25.90
CA GLY A 197 -22.86 20.52 -25.86
C GLY A 197 -24.20 19.82 -25.64
N SER A 198 -24.18 18.51 -25.47
CA SER A 198 -25.42 17.76 -25.23
C SER A 198 -25.91 17.94 -23.79
N SER A 199 -27.22 17.97 -23.59
CA SER A 199 -27.83 17.82 -22.26
C SER A 199 -27.49 16.41 -21.76
N LEU A 200 -26.34 16.30 -21.08
CA LEU A 200 -25.96 15.11 -20.34
C LEU A 200 -27.09 14.85 -19.33
N GLY A 201 -27.66 13.64 -19.39
CA GLY A 201 -28.78 13.24 -18.54
C GLY A 201 -28.44 13.27 -17.04
N ASP A 202 -29.44 12.92 -16.22
CA ASP A 202 -29.34 13.00 -14.76
C ASP A 202 -28.36 11.98 -14.15
N GLU A 203 -27.94 10.94 -14.90
CA GLU A 203 -27.01 9.90 -14.44
C GLU A 203 -25.78 9.81 -15.36
N ILE A 204 -24.60 10.23 -14.87
CA ILE A 204 -23.33 9.88 -15.51
C ILE A 204 -22.80 8.59 -14.92
N ALA A 205 -22.59 7.61 -15.77
CA ALA A 205 -22.04 6.32 -15.41
C ALA A 205 -20.78 6.05 -16.23
N ILE A 206 -19.63 6.11 -15.57
CA ILE A 206 -18.42 5.31 -15.84
C ILE A 206 -17.31 5.97 -16.73
N TRP A 207 -16.08 6.00 -16.16
CA TRP A 207 -14.74 6.28 -16.76
C TRP A 207 -14.39 7.70 -17.25
N TRP A 208 -14.91 8.77 -16.66
CA TRP A 208 -14.55 10.12 -17.11
C TRP A 208 -13.11 10.52 -16.76
N CYS A 209 -12.44 11.20 -17.68
CA CYS A 209 -11.21 11.94 -17.37
C CYS A 209 -11.55 13.18 -16.52
N VAL A 210 -10.56 13.69 -15.79
CA VAL A 210 -10.75 14.79 -14.83
C VAL A 210 -11.39 16.03 -15.47
N PHE A 211 -11.02 16.33 -16.72
CA PHE A 211 -11.58 17.43 -17.48
C PHE A 211 -13.07 17.26 -17.75
N GLU A 212 -13.49 16.08 -18.19
CA GLU A 212 -14.91 15.81 -18.44
C GLU A 212 -15.69 15.98 -17.12
N ILE A 213 -15.22 15.40 -15.99
CA ILE A 213 -15.95 15.50 -14.70
C ILE A 213 -16.13 16.97 -14.29
N ALA A 214 -15.07 17.77 -14.43
CA ALA A 214 -15.13 19.20 -14.19
C ALA A 214 -16.14 19.88 -15.12
N ALA A 215 -16.15 19.55 -16.41
CA ALA A 215 -17.07 20.14 -17.40
C ALA A 215 -18.54 19.82 -17.06
N PHE A 216 -18.82 18.58 -16.64
CA PHE A 216 -20.16 18.19 -16.19
C PHE A 216 -20.60 18.93 -14.92
N LEU A 217 -19.71 19.08 -13.94
CA LEU A 217 -20.06 19.83 -12.73
C LEU A 217 -20.26 21.32 -13.04
N HIS A 218 -19.48 21.86 -13.97
CA HIS A 218 -19.56 23.26 -14.39
C HIS A 218 -20.80 23.60 -15.22
N SER A 219 -21.28 22.68 -16.06
CA SER A 219 -22.43 22.92 -16.94
C SER A 219 -23.77 23.01 -16.18
N ARG A 220 -23.80 22.64 -14.89
CA ARG A 220 -25.02 22.70 -14.07
C ARG A 220 -25.18 24.04 -13.35
N THR A 221 -26.43 24.49 -13.23
CA THR A 221 -26.79 25.67 -12.43
C THR A 221 -26.41 25.49 -10.96
N LYS A 222 -25.71 26.49 -10.40
CA LYS A 222 -25.33 26.57 -8.98
C LYS A 222 -26.55 26.30 -8.08
N GLY A 223 -26.54 25.18 -7.36
CA GLY A 223 -27.63 24.76 -6.47
C GLY A 223 -28.31 23.44 -6.84
N SER A 224 -28.08 22.91 -8.04
CA SER A 224 -28.54 21.59 -8.45
C SER A 224 -27.68 20.49 -7.80
N LYS A 225 -28.27 19.54 -7.07
CA LYS A 225 -27.52 18.34 -6.62
C LYS A 225 -27.14 17.49 -7.83
N ALA A 226 -25.86 17.46 -8.19
CA ALA A 226 -25.36 16.57 -9.23
C ALA A 226 -25.40 15.11 -8.77
N VAL A 227 -26.08 14.24 -9.51
CA VAL A 227 -26.07 12.79 -9.26
C VAL A 227 -24.97 12.17 -10.13
N LEU A 228 -23.74 12.23 -9.62
CA LEU A 228 -22.57 11.63 -10.25
C LEU A 228 -22.42 10.18 -9.78
N GLN A 229 -22.33 9.20 -10.68
CA GLN A 229 -22.11 7.80 -10.31
C GLN A 229 -20.80 7.26 -10.90
N ILE A 230 -19.74 7.25 -10.09
CA ILE A 230 -18.42 6.72 -10.48
C ILE A 230 -18.28 5.29 -9.97
N ILE A 231 -17.84 4.39 -10.84
CA ILE A 231 -17.78 2.96 -10.54
C ILE A 231 -16.40 2.41 -10.92
N PRO A 232 -15.61 1.84 -9.98
CA PRO A 232 -14.34 1.17 -10.24
C PRO A 232 -14.49 0.03 -11.27
N PRO A 233 -13.48 -0.31 -12.10
CA PRO A 233 -13.68 -1.25 -13.23
C PRO A 233 -13.80 -2.68 -12.74
N LEU A 234 -13.18 -2.96 -11.59
CA LEU A 234 -13.18 -4.26 -10.93
C LEU A 234 -14.38 -4.42 -9.97
N LEU A 235 -15.19 -3.38 -9.75
CA LEU A 235 -16.29 -3.49 -8.78
C LEU A 235 -17.35 -4.49 -9.24
N GLY A 236 -17.84 -4.41 -10.47
CA GLY A 236 -18.84 -5.34 -10.99
C GLY A 236 -18.31 -6.78 -11.08
N PRO A 237 -17.10 -7.05 -11.61
CA PRO A 237 -16.47 -8.36 -11.50
C PRO A 237 -16.41 -8.90 -10.07
N ALA A 238 -16.02 -8.07 -9.10
CA ALA A 238 -15.94 -8.48 -7.70
C ALA A 238 -17.31 -8.79 -7.09
N LEU A 239 -18.34 -7.99 -7.41
CA LEU A 239 -19.71 -8.22 -6.93
C LEU A 239 -20.34 -9.45 -7.57
N LEU A 240 -20.25 -9.61 -8.90
CA LEU A 240 -20.79 -10.77 -9.60
C LEU A 240 -20.08 -12.06 -9.18
N GLY A 241 -18.74 -12.04 -9.12
CA GLY A 241 -17.96 -13.17 -8.64
C GLY A 241 -18.25 -13.50 -7.18
N GLY A 242 -18.42 -12.48 -6.34
CA GLY A 242 -18.83 -12.62 -4.94
C GLY A 242 -20.22 -13.25 -4.78
N GLU A 243 -21.21 -12.82 -5.58
CA GLU A 243 -22.57 -13.39 -5.61
C GLU A 243 -22.56 -14.86 -5.99
N ILE A 244 -21.82 -15.22 -7.05
CA ILE A 244 -21.70 -16.60 -7.52
C ILE A 244 -21.01 -17.45 -6.44
N LEU A 245 -19.89 -16.99 -5.88
CA LEU A 245 -19.16 -17.72 -4.84
C LEU A 245 -20.01 -17.89 -3.58
N PHE A 246 -20.74 -16.87 -3.16
CA PHE A 246 -21.63 -16.94 -2.02
C PHE A 246 -22.80 -17.91 -2.27
N CYS A 247 -23.36 -17.92 -3.49
CA CYS A 247 -24.38 -18.89 -3.87
C CYS A 247 -23.85 -20.33 -3.83
N LEU A 248 -22.65 -20.58 -4.37
CA LEU A 248 -21.99 -21.89 -4.29
C LEU A 248 -21.76 -22.30 -2.83
N ALA A 249 -21.36 -21.36 -1.97
CA ALA A 249 -21.23 -21.60 -0.55
C ALA A 249 -22.58 -21.98 0.09
N CYS A 250 -23.68 -21.29 -0.27
CA CYS A 250 -25.04 -21.66 0.17
C CYS A 250 -25.45 -23.06 -0.28
N ILE A 251 -25.07 -23.49 -1.49
CA ILE A 251 -25.34 -24.85 -2.01
C ILE A 251 -24.57 -25.88 -1.17
N VAL A 252 -23.28 -25.65 -0.92
CA VAL A 252 -22.44 -26.53 -0.07
C VAL A 252 -23.02 -26.62 1.34
N TYR A 253 -23.45 -25.48 1.89
CA TYR A 253 -24.10 -25.43 3.20
C TYR A 253 -25.38 -26.26 3.24
N ALA A 254 -26.28 -26.09 2.26
CA ALA A 254 -27.52 -26.84 2.17
C ALA A 254 -27.27 -28.35 2.08
N TYR A 255 -26.32 -28.76 1.24
CA TYR A 255 -25.96 -30.17 1.08
C TYR A 255 -25.37 -30.76 2.36
N SER A 256 -24.46 -30.01 3.00
CA SER A 256 -23.82 -30.43 4.25
C SER A 256 -24.86 -30.60 5.36
N GLU A 257 -25.81 -29.67 5.48
CA GLU A 257 -26.87 -29.76 6.47
C GLU A 257 -27.80 -30.95 6.20
N ILE A 258 -28.19 -31.22 4.93
CA ILE A 258 -29.02 -32.39 4.58
C ILE A 258 -28.29 -33.70 4.88
N ALA A 259 -27.01 -33.81 4.51
CA ALA A 259 -26.22 -35.01 4.75
C ALA A 259 -26.01 -35.30 6.25
N LEU A 260 -26.02 -34.25 7.08
CA LEU A 260 -25.76 -34.32 8.53
C LEU A 260 -27.03 -34.29 9.37
N ALA A 261 -28.18 -33.87 8.81
CA ALA A 261 -29.48 -33.86 9.47
C ALA A 261 -30.05 -35.27 9.74
N SER A 262 -29.37 -36.33 9.33
CA SER A 262 -29.67 -37.71 9.75
C SER A 262 -29.32 -37.98 11.23
N SER A 263 -28.61 -37.07 11.91
CA SER A 263 -28.44 -37.09 13.37
C SER A 263 -29.39 -36.07 14.01
N GLU A 264 -30.34 -36.50 14.83
CA GLU A 264 -31.40 -35.67 15.46
C GLU A 264 -30.89 -34.61 16.47
N ASP A 265 -29.58 -34.34 16.55
CA ASP A 265 -29.00 -33.55 17.63
C ASP A 265 -28.93 -32.04 17.31
N SER A 266 -29.75 -31.26 18.02
CA SER A 266 -29.84 -29.80 17.89
C SER A 266 -28.52 -29.04 18.10
N LYS A 267 -27.58 -29.61 18.87
CA LYS A 267 -26.24 -29.07 19.10
C LYS A 267 -25.35 -29.17 17.85
N PHE A 268 -25.61 -30.16 17.01
CA PHE A 268 -24.84 -30.45 15.81
C PHE A 268 -25.11 -29.42 14.69
N SER A 269 -26.36 -28.98 14.52
CA SER A 269 -26.72 -27.92 13.56
C SER A 269 -26.06 -26.56 13.88
N ALA A 270 -25.90 -26.23 15.17
CA ALA A 270 -25.18 -25.03 15.60
C ALA A 270 -23.67 -25.14 15.34
N ALA A 271 -23.09 -26.32 15.54
CA ALA A 271 -21.69 -26.58 15.21
C ALA A 271 -21.42 -26.48 13.70
N ILE A 272 -22.31 -26.99 12.85
CA ILE A 272 -22.20 -26.87 11.37
C ILE A 272 -22.23 -25.41 10.93
N HIS A 273 -23.13 -24.59 11.50
CA HIS A 273 -23.13 -23.15 11.25
C HIS A 273 -21.79 -22.51 11.66
N LEU A 274 -21.27 -22.83 12.84
CA LEU A 274 -20.02 -22.25 13.34
C LEU A 274 -18.81 -22.66 12.49
N VAL A 275 -18.77 -23.92 12.04
CA VAL A 275 -17.73 -24.45 11.14
C VAL A 275 -17.84 -23.82 9.76
N PHE A 276 -19.04 -23.69 9.18
CA PHE A 276 -19.21 -23.09 7.86
C PHE A 276 -18.79 -21.62 7.84
N PHE A 277 -19.29 -20.81 8.79
CA PHE A 277 -18.90 -19.41 8.89
C PHE A 277 -17.45 -19.23 9.37
N GLY A 278 -16.91 -20.14 10.17
CA GLY A 278 -15.53 -20.10 10.66
C GLY A 278 -14.48 -20.54 9.64
N VAL A 279 -14.72 -21.63 8.90
CA VAL A 279 -13.75 -22.24 7.97
C VAL A 279 -13.84 -21.65 6.57
N LEU A 280 -15.04 -21.27 6.10
CA LEU A 280 -15.22 -20.67 4.77
C LEU A 280 -15.43 -19.15 4.85
N GLY A 281 -16.25 -18.68 5.80
CA GLY A 281 -16.59 -17.27 5.92
C GLY A 281 -15.42 -16.36 6.31
N ILE A 282 -14.65 -16.74 7.35
CA ILE A 282 -13.53 -15.92 7.86
C ILE A 282 -12.39 -15.79 6.84
N PRO A 283 -11.87 -16.86 6.21
CA PRO A 283 -10.78 -16.73 5.24
C PRO A 283 -11.19 -15.90 4.01
N CYS A 284 -12.38 -16.12 3.44
CA CYS A 284 -12.88 -15.31 2.33
C CYS A 284 -13.00 -13.84 2.73
N SER A 285 -13.52 -13.56 3.93
CA SER A 285 -13.65 -12.19 4.43
C SER A 285 -12.30 -11.53 4.73
N PHE A 286 -11.27 -12.30 5.07
CA PHE A 286 -9.91 -11.81 5.22
C PHE A 286 -9.35 -11.30 3.89
N PHE A 287 -9.46 -12.08 2.81
CA PHE A 287 -8.99 -11.65 1.49
C PHE A 287 -9.74 -10.40 1.01
N VAL A 288 -11.05 -10.34 1.25
CA VAL A 288 -11.86 -9.15 0.96
C VAL A 288 -11.39 -7.96 1.79
N SER A 289 -11.24 -8.11 3.10
CA SER A 289 -10.77 -7.06 4.02
C SER A 289 -9.42 -6.49 3.61
N HIS A 290 -8.47 -7.37 3.28
CA HIS A 290 -7.13 -6.98 2.84
C HIS A 290 -7.18 -6.20 1.50
N SER A 291 -7.96 -6.69 0.54
CA SER A 291 -8.17 -6.04 -0.76
C SER A 291 -8.84 -4.67 -0.60
N LEU A 292 -9.85 -4.56 0.28
CA LEU A 292 -10.55 -3.30 0.57
C LEU A 292 -9.65 -2.26 1.21
N ARG A 293 -8.68 -2.66 2.06
CA ARG A 293 -7.66 -1.74 2.59
C ARG A 293 -6.74 -1.22 1.48
N GLY A 294 -6.36 -2.07 0.52
CA GLY A 294 -5.62 -1.67 -0.68
C GLY A 294 -6.39 -0.70 -1.57
N TYR A 295 -7.68 -0.97 -1.79
CA TYR A 295 -8.58 -0.07 -2.49
C TYR A 295 -8.68 1.29 -1.78
N ALA A 296 -8.89 1.31 -0.46
CA ALA A 296 -8.97 2.54 0.32
C ALA A 296 -7.68 3.39 0.24
N ARG A 297 -6.50 2.75 0.19
CA ARG A 297 -5.23 3.46 -0.06
C ARG A 297 -5.21 4.12 -1.45
N SER A 298 -5.66 3.38 -2.47
CA SER A 298 -5.72 3.90 -3.84
C SER A 298 -6.64 5.12 -3.97
N VAL A 299 -7.77 5.12 -3.24
CA VAL A 299 -8.68 6.27 -3.16
C VAL A 299 -8.02 7.47 -2.48
N GLU A 300 -7.25 7.26 -1.40
CA GLU A 300 -6.52 8.37 -0.76
C GLU A 300 -5.43 8.94 -1.67
N THR A 301 -4.65 8.09 -2.34
CA THR A 301 -3.64 8.55 -3.32
C THR A 301 -4.28 9.36 -4.44
N LEU A 302 -5.43 8.93 -4.95
CA LEU A 302 -6.16 9.67 -5.97
C LEU A 302 -6.65 11.03 -5.45
N LYS A 303 -7.13 11.09 -4.21
CA LYS A 303 -7.53 12.33 -3.55
C LYS A 303 -6.36 13.30 -3.37
N GLU A 304 -5.17 12.81 -3.03
CA GLU A 304 -3.93 13.59 -2.94
C GLU A 304 -3.50 14.10 -4.33
N GLN A 305 -3.49 13.24 -5.34
CA GLN A 305 -3.18 13.61 -6.72
C GLN A 305 -4.11 14.70 -7.27
N LEU A 306 -5.41 14.62 -6.97
CA LEU A 306 -6.38 15.65 -7.35
C LEU A 306 -6.19 16.95 -6.56
N CYS A 307 -5.66 16.89 -5.34
CA CYS A 307 -5.35 18.07 -4.53
C CYS A 307 -4.18 18.89 -5.12
N GLU A 308 -3.21 18.21 -5.73
CA GLU A 308 -2.02 18.82 -6.34
C GLU A 308 -2.15 18.95 -7.86
N PHE A 309 -3.32 18.67 -8.42
CA PHE A 309 -3.54 18.65 -9.85
C PHE A 309 -3.21 19.99 -10.51
N LYS A 310 -2.39 19.94 -11.56
CA LYS A 310 -2.06 21.07 -12.43
C LYS A 310 -2.28 20.69 -13.89
N ALA A 311 -3.00 21.53 -14.63
CA ALA A 311 -3.28 21.29 -16.05
C ALA A 311 -1.97 21.23 -16.85
N ALA A 312 -0.98 22.06 -16.49
CA ALA A 312 0.35 22.06 -17.08
C ALA A 312 1.12 20.73 -16.90
N GLY A 313 0.83 19.96 -15.85
CA GLY A 313 1.47 18.66 -15.59
C GLY A 313 0.90 17.52 -16.42
N THR A 314 -0.14 17.76 -17.24
CA THR A 314 -0.72 16.75 -18.11
C THR A 314 0.16 16.49 -19.34
N ARG A 315 0.16 15.25 -19.82
CA ARG A 315 0.87 14.82 -21.03
C ARG A 315 -0.09 14.79 -22.22
N SER A 316 0.37 15.23 -23.38
CA SER A 316 -0.37 15.18 -24.65
C SER A 316 0.51 14.53 -25.71
N ALA A 317 -0.05 13.57 -26.46
CA ALA A 317 0.69 12.81 -27.46
C ALA A 317 1.33 13.73 -28.52
N CYS A 318 0.63 14.79 -28.94
CA CYS A 318 1.14 15.78 -29.88
C CYS A 318 2.40 16.52 -29.37
N CYS A 319 2.46 16.84 -28.07
CA CYS A 319 3.59 17.55 -27.47
C CYS A 319 4.75 16.59 -27.13
N GLU A 320 4.47 15.33 -26.78
CA GLU A 320 5.52 14.33 -26.50
C GLU A 320 6.27 13.92 -27.79
N GLN A 321 5.65 14.05 -28.97
CA GLN A 321 6.27 13.78 -30.28
C GLN A 321 7.00 14.99 -30.88
N GLY A 322 7.17 16.09 -30.12
CA GLY A 322 7.95 17.25 -30.54
C GLY A 322 7.37 18.02 -31.74
N HIS A 323 6.11 17.76 -32.12
CA HIS A 323 5.51 18.26 -33.36
C HIS A 323 6.33 17.93 -34.62
N GLU A 324 7.11 16.83 -34.61
CA GLU A 324 7.94 16.44 -35.76
C GLU A 324 7.08 15.91 -36.92
N GLY A 325 7.20 16.51 -38.11
CA GLY A 325 6.75 15.93 -39.38
C GLY A 325 5.63 16.65 -40.13
N GLU A 326 4.85 17.55 -39.52
CA GLU A 326 3.80 18.31 -40.22
C GLU A 326 3.62 19.70 -39.58
N ALA A 327 4.33 20.70 -40.09
CA ALA A 327 4.31 22.11 -39.65
C ALA A 327 2.94 22.83 -39.81
N GLU A 328 1.88 22.08 -40.15
CA GLU A 328 0.53 22.56 -40.43
C GLU A 328 -0.51 22.21 -39.35
N LYS A 329 -0.22 21.32 -38.39
CA LYS A 329 -1.23 20.88 -37.41
C LYS A 329 -1.23 21.71 -36.12
N LEU A 330 -2.41 22.22 -35.76
CA LEU A 330 -2.70 22.90 -34.49
C LEU A 330 -2.38 22.00 -33.28
N CYS A 331 -1.87 22.58 -32.20
CA CYS A 331 -1.56 21.84 -30.98
C CYS A 331 -2.82 21.58 -30.13
N ASP A 332 -3.20 20.32 -29.95
CA ASP A 332 -4.38 19.92 -29.15
C ASP A 332 -4.36 20.49 -27.72
N ARG A 333 -3.17 20.55 -27.10
CA ARG A 333 -2.99 21.07 -25.75
C ARG A 333 -3.32 22.55 -25.67
N GLU A 334 -2.89 23.32 -26.68
CA GLU A 334 -3.15 24.75 -26.74
C GLU A 334 -4.64 25.01 -26.97
N ILE A 335 -5.28 24.29 -27.89
CA ILE A 335 -6.74 24.37 -28.11
C ILE A 335 -7.50 24.04 -26.82
N LEU A 336 -7.15 22.96 -26.13
CA LEU A 336 -7.81 22.57 -24.88
C LEU A 336 -7.64 23.62 -23.79
N PHE A 337 -6.46 24.25 -23.66
CA PHE A 337 -6.23 25.31 -22.67
C PHE A 337 -7.01 26.57 -23.00
N GLN A 338 -7.14 26.93 -24.28
CA GLN A 338 -7.99 28.04 -24.72
C GLN A 338 -9.47 27.75 -24.45
N CYS A 339 -9.96 26.54 -24.74
CA CYS A 339 -11.31 26.12 -24.40
C CYS A 339 -11.56 26.17 -22.88
N ILE A 340 -10.63 25.65 -22.07
CA ILE A 340 -10.70 25.71 -20.60
C ILE A 340 -10.74 27.17 -20.13
N ALA A 341 -9.83 28.02 -20.62
CA ALA A 341 -9.78 29.42 -20.23
C ALA A 341 -11.07 30.17 -20.59
N HIS A 342 -11.68 29.83 -21.73
CA HIS A 342 -12.93 30.43 -22.15
C HIS A 342 -14.13 29.95 -21.29
N TRP A 343 -14.26 28.64 -21.04
CA TRP A 343 -15.36 28.07 -20.26
C TRP A 343 -15.29 28.45 -18.77
N TYR A 344 -14.11 28.36 -18.19
CA TYR A 344 -13.89 28.58 -16.76
C TYR A 344 -13.41 30.00 -16.43
N GLY A 345 -13.26 30.88 -17.42
CA GLY A 345 -12.64 32.20 -17.27
C GLY A 345 -11.12 32.19 -17.09
N SER A 346 -10.54 31.09 -16.62
CA SER A 346 -9.08 30.85 -16.62
C SER A 346 -8.75 29.38 -16.34
N VAL A 347 -7.56 28.94 -16.75
CA VAL A 347 -7.02 27.62 -16.38
C VAL A 347 -6.92 27.45 -14.86
N GLY A 348 -6.62 28.52 -14.12
CA GLY A 348 -6.54 28.48 -12.66
C GLY A 348 -7.90 28.24 -11.97
N GLN A 349 -9.00 28.76 -12.53
CA GLN A 349 -10.35 28.48 -12.01
C GLN A 349 -10.77 27.03 -12.26
N PHE A 350 -10.42 26.49 -13.42
CA PHE A 350 -10.59 25.05 -13.71
C PHE A 350 -9.81 24.18 -12.73
N GLU A 351 -8.52 24.47 -12.52
CA GLU A 351 -7.70 23.75 -11.53
C GLU A 351 -8.31 23.83 -10.13
N SER A 352 -8.82 24.99 -9.73
CA SER A 352 -9.48 25.16 -8.43
C SER A 352 -10.75 24.32 -8.30
N GLN A 353 -11.57 24.22 -9.35
CA GLN A 353 -12.74 23.34 -9.35
C GLN A 353 -12.33 21.86 -9.26
N VAL A 354 -11.28 21.46 -9.97
CA VAL A 354 -10.75 20.09 -9.91
C VAL A 354 -10.29 19.74 -8.49
N GLN A 355 -9.50 20.64 -7.87
CA GLN A 355 -8.94 20.45 -6.54
C GLN A 355 -9.99 20.51 -5.42
N SER A 356 -11.18 21.04 -5.68
CA SER A 356 -12.26 21.20 -4.71
C SER A 356 -13.47 20.29 -5.04
N GLU A 357 -14.34 20.72 -5.94
CA GLU A 357 -15.63 20.07 -6.27
C GLU A 357 -15.42 18.68 -6.87
N VAL A 358 -14.57 18.54 -7.89
CA VAL A 358 -14.30 17.24 -8.53
C VAL A 358 -13.68 16.27 -7.54
N ARG A 359 -12.65 16.70 -6.79
CA ARG A 359 -12.01 15.90 -5.74
C ARG A 359 -13.02 15.41 -4.71
N THR A 360 -13.91 16.28 -4.25
CA THR A 360 -14.93 15.95 -3.25
C THR A 360 -15.93 14.95 -3.82
N ALA A 361 -16.52 15.27 -4.96
CA ALA A 361 -17.50 14.41 -5.62
C ALA A 361 -16.94 13.01 -5.92
N LEU A 362 -15.68 12.93 -6.38
CA LEU A 362 -15.03 11.67 -6.71
C LEU A 362 -14.65 10.86 -5.46
N THR A 363 -14.18 11.54 -4.41
CA THR A 363 -13.91 10.89 -3.12
C THR A 363 -15.19 10.36 -2.49
N ASP A 364 -16.27 11.14 -2.46
CA ASP A 364 -17.56 10.70 -1.90
C ASP A 364 -18.11 9.48 -2.65
N GLN A 365 -18.00 9.46 -3.98
CA GLN A 365 -18.44 8.31 -4.78
C GLN A 365 -17.60 7.06 -4.55
N LEU A 366 -16.28 7.18 -4.48
CA LEU A 366 -15.36 6.04 -4.36
C LEU A 366 -15.16 5.56 -2.92
N ALA A 367 -15.22 6.45 -1.94
CA ALA A 367 -15.02 6.14 -0.53
C ALA A 367 -16.31 5.81 0.20
N ASP A 368 -17.44 6.44 -0.12
CA ASP A 368 -18.70 6.25 0.62
C ASP A 368 -19.75 5.45 -0.16
N ASN A 369 -19.86 5.69 -1.47
CA ASN A 369 -20.92 5.09 -2.30
C ASN A 369 -20.48 3.87 -3.13
N ALA A 370 -19.19 3.51 -3.10
CA ALA A 370 -18.67 2.36 -3.84
C ALA A 370 -19.34 1.05 -3.41
N ILE A 371 -19.57 0.84 -2.10
CA ILE A 371 -20.34 -0.29 -1.58
C ILE A 371 -21.64 0.24 -0.99
N SER A 372 -22.63 0.47 -1.86
CA SER A 372 -23.95 0.94 -1.46
C SER A 372 -24.77 -0.16 -0.79
N TYR A 373 -25.72 0.25 0.06
CA TYR A 373 -26.68 -0.66 0.71
C TYR A 373 -27.38 -1.57 -0.31
N LYS A 374 -27.81 -1.01 -1.45
CA LYS A 374 -28.41 -1.75 -2.56
C LYS A 374 -27.50 -2.88 -3.05
N ARG A 375 -26.22 -2.61 -3.30
CA ARG A 375 -25.26 -3.63 -3.77
C ARG A 375 -25.04 -4.74 -2.75
N ILE A 376 -25.03 -4.41 -1.46
CA ILE A 376 -24.95 -5.42 -0.39
C ILE A 376 -26.21 -6.30 -0.39
N LEU A 377 -27.40 -5.72 -0.55
CA LEU A 377 -28.61 -6.53 -0.64
C LEU A 377 -28.57 -7.52 -1.80
N LEU A 378 -28.10 -7.07 -2.98
CA LEU A 378 -27.94 -7.95 -4.15
C LEU A 378 -26.94 -9.08 -3.85
N LEU A 379 -25.80 -8.75 -3.23
CA LEU A 379 -24.76 -9.73 -2.89
C LEU A 379 -25.27 -10.90 -2.04
N PHE A 380 -26.22 -10.64 -1.14
CA PHE A 380 -26.73 -11.61 -0.18
C PHE A 380 -28.11 -12.18 -0.55
N THR A 381 -28.64 -11.98 -1.76
CA THR A 381 -29.89 -12.64 -2.18
C THR A 381 -29.83 -14.17 -2.18
N PRO A 382 -28.69 -14.87 -2.43
CA PRO A 382 -28.66 -16.33 -2.36
C PRO A 382 -28.99 -16.87 -0.97
N TYR A 383 -28.72 -16.09 0.08
CA TYR A 383 -29.15 -16.42 1.44
C TYR A 383 -30.67 -16.48 1.54
N VAL A 384 -31.39 -15.52 0.93
CA VAL A 384 -32.86 -15.53 0.92
C VAL A 384 -33.38 -16.77 0.22
N TRP A 385 -32.82 -17.14 -0.93
CA TRP A 385 -33.26 -18.32 -1.68
C TRP A 385 -33.02 -19.62 -0.90
N LEU A 386 -31.88 -19.73 -0.22
CA LEU A 386 -31.58 -20.82 0.70
C LEU A 386 -32.60 -20.89 1.85
N ARG A 387 -32.90 -19.76 2.50
CA ARG A 387 -33.77 -19.72 3.68
C ARG A 387 -35.25 -19.89 3.37
N PHE A 388 -35.69 -19.56 2.16
CA PHE A 388 -37.03 -19.90 1.68
C PHE A 388 -37.29 -21.40 1.70
N GLU A 389 -36.28 -22.24 1.42
CA GLU A 389 -36.43 -23.69 1.54
C GLU A 389 -36.80 -24.11 2.99
N TYR A 390 -36.23 -23.46 4.00
CA TYR A 390 -36.53 -23.72 5.42
C TYR A 390 -37.89 -23.17 5.84
N ALA A 391 -38.32 -22.05 5.27
CA ALA A 391 -39.68 -21.57 5.48
C ALA A 391 -40.69 -22.57 4.88
N ALA A 392 -40.37 -23.17 3.73
CA ALA A 392 -41.23 -24.14 3.05
C ALA A 392 -41.46 -25.42 3.86
N THR A 393 -40.48 -25.88 4.66
CA THR A 393 -40.63 -27.08 5.51
C THR A 393 -41.69 -26.93 6.60
N HIS A 394 -42.08 -25.70 6.93
CA HIS A 394 -43.06 -25.38 7.96
C HIS A 394 -44.42 -25.00 7.36
N ALA A 395 -44.73 -25.42 6.12
CA ALA A 395 -45.99 -25.09 5.46
C ALA A 395 -47.25 -25.52 6.24
N SER A 396 -47.16 -26.56 7.08
CA SER A 396 -48.24 -26.99 7.96
C SER A 396 -48.48 -26.07 9.16
N ASP A 397 -47.55 -25.15 9.45
CA ASP A 397 -47.61 -24.17 10.54
C ASP A 397 -47.36 -22.75 9.98
N PRO A 398 -48.43 -22.04 9.58
CA PRO A 398 -48.32 -20.72 8.96
C PRO A 398 -47.61 -19.69 9.83
N ILE A 399 -47.74 -19.78 11.15
CA ILE A 399 -47.10 -18.84 12.08
C ILE A 399 -45.60 -19.05 12.05
N ARG A 400 -45.16 -20.31 12.12
CA ARG A 400 -43.74 -20.66 12.04
C ARG A 400 -43.13 -20.34 10.69
N GLN A 401 -43.86 -20.56 9.60
CA GLN A 401 -43.44 -20.12 8.27
C GLN A 401 -43.24 -18.59 8.20
N ILE A 402 -44.13 -17.79 8.80
CA ILE A 402 -44.00 -16.32 8.85
C ILE A 402 -42.79 -15.89 9.70
N VAL A 403 -42.56 -16.52 10.86
CA VAL A 403 -41.39 -16.24 11.71
C VAL A 403 -40.09 -16.50 10.95
N GLU A 404 -40.04 -17.59 10.19
CA GLU A 404 -38.89 -17.95 9.36
C GLU A 404 -38.59 -16.94 8.25
N VAL A 405 -39.64 -16.46 7.58
CA VAL A 405 -39.53 -15.40 6.57
C VAL A 405 -39.09 -14.08 7.21
N ALA A 406 -39.70 -13.68 8.34
CA ALA A 406 -39.34 -12.45 9.05
C ALA A 406 -37.87 -12.47 9.48
N ARG A 407 -37.40 -13.60 10.04
CA ARG A 407 -35.98 -13.81 10.38
C ARG A 407 -35.08 -13.65 9.16
N THR A 408 -35.44 -14.28 8.05
CA THR A 408 -34.68 -14.21 6.79
C THR A 408 -34.54 -12.77 6.32
N LEU A 409 -35.64 -12.01 6.35
CA LEU A 409 -35.65 -10.60 5.97
C LEU A 409 -34.80 -9.74 6.90
N THR A 410 -34.77 -9.99 8.21
CA THR A 410 -33.90 -9.21 9.12
C THR A 410 -32.41 -9.42 8.83
N TYR A 411 -31.99 -10.67 8.59
CA TYR A 411 -30.58 -10.92 8.24
C TYR A 411 -30.20 -10.25 6.92
N TRP A 412 -31.07 -10.38 5.91
CA TRP A 412 -30.86 -9.80 4.59
C TRP A 412 -30.88 -8.27 4.59
N LEU A 413 -31.87 -7.65 5.24
CA LEU A 413 -32.11 -6.20 5.18
C LEU A 413 -31.34 -5.39 6.23
N ALA A 414 -30.90 -6.00 7.34
CA ALA A 414 -30.23 -5.27 8.42
C ALA A 414 -28.87 -5.87 8.82
N VAL A 415 -28.80 -7.16 9.18
CA VAL A 415 -27.56 -7.74 9.75
C VAL A 415 -26.42 -7.76 8.74
N PHE A 416 -26.61 -8.33 7.54
CA PHE A 416 -25.56 -8.37 6.52
C PHE A 416 -25.16 -6.97 6.04
N PRO A 417 -26.10 -6.04 5.74
CA PRO A 417 -25.74 -4.66 5.39
C PRO A 417 -24.94 -3.94 6.48
N PHE A 418 -25.33 -4.06 7.74
CA PHE A 418 -24.61 -3.44 8.85
C PHE A 418 -23.18 -4.01 8.99
N MET A 419 -23.06 -5.35 8.97
CA MET A 419 -21.76 -6.03 9.08
C MET A 419 -20.80 -5.62 7.97
N ASN A 420 -21.27 -5.62 6.71
CA ASN A 420 -20.43 -5.30 5.55
C ASN A 420 -20.08 -3.80 5.49
N LYS A 421 -21.00 -2.91 5.87
CA LYS A 421 -20.67 -1.48 6.01
C LYS A 421 -19.63 -1.25 7.10
N LEU A 422 -19.79 -1.90 8.25
CA LEU A 422 -18.81 -1.82 9.34
C LEU A 422 -17.42 -2.30 8.86
N LEU A 423 -17.36 -3.42 8.15
CA LEU A 423 -16.14 -3.97 7.56
C LEU A 423 -15.46 -2.94 6.66
N PHE A 424 -16.17 -2.46 5.65
CA PHE A 424 -15.64 -1.52 4.67
C PHE A 424 -15.15 -0.21 5.31
N ARG A 425 -15.91 0.32 6.28
CA ARG A 425 -15.53 1.52 7.05
C ARG A 425 -14.28 1.31 7.89
N LEU A 426 -14.17 0.17 8.59
CA LEU A 426 -12.97 -0.18 9.35
C LEU A 426 -11.76 -0.33 8.43
N CYS A 427 -11.91 -0.99 7.27
CA CYS A 427 -10.86 -1.07 6.24
C CYS A 427 -10.42 0.32 5.77
N TYR A 428 -11.35 1.25 5.52
CA TYR A 428 -11.02 2.62 5.10
C TYR A 428 -10.29 3.40 6.21
N ARG A 429 -10.74 3.27 7.46
CA ARG A 429 -10.13 3.97 8.60
C ARG A 429 -8.73 3.43 8.91
N LEU A 430 -8.58 2.11 8.85
CA LEU A 430 -7.34 1.37 9.13
C LEU A 430 -6.58 1.02 7.83
N ARG A 431 -6.68 1.89 6.81
CA ARG A 431 -6.09 1.68 5.47
C ARG A 431 -4.56 1.76 5.44
N ALA A 432 -3.97 2.51 6.38
CA ALA A 432 -2.53 2.73 6.42
C ALA A 432 -1.78 1.38 6.38
N GLN A 433 -0.75 1.31 5.54
CA GLN A 433 0.07 0.11 5.43
C GLN A 433 0.97 0.03 6.67
N CYS A 434 0.97 -1.12 7.34
CA CYS A 434 1.88 -1.33 8.45
C CYS A 434 3.32 -1.45 7.92
N CYS A 435 4.31 -1.07 8.74
CA CYS A 435 5.72 -1.23 8.42
C CYS A 435 6.09 -2.69 8.06
N MET A 436 5.35 -3.64 8.61
CA MET A 436 5.52 -5.08 8.39
C MET A 436 4.28 -5.73 7.78
N LEU A 437 4.53 -6.67 6.85
CA LEU A 437 3.47 -7.49 6.26
C LEU A 437 2.66 -8.24 7.33
N ARG A 438 3.32 -8.77 8.38
CA ARG A 438 2.65 -9.49 9.48
C ARG A 438 1.64 -8.61 10.21
N TRP A 439 2.00 -7.36 10.52
CA TRP A 439 1.08 -6.42 11.18
C TRP A 439 -0.07 -6.02 10.25
N ASP A 440 0.19 -5.90 8.95
CA ASP A 440 -0.84 -5.60 7.95
C ASP A 440 -1.86 -6.76 7.82
N VAL A 441 -1.37 -8.00 7.83
CA VAL A 441 -2.21 -9.21 7.87
C VAL A 441 -3.00 -9.30 9.16
N LEU A 442 -2.36 -9.12 10.32
CA LEU A 442 -3.02 -9.14 11.63
C LEU A 442 -4.10 -8.07 11.76
N LEU A 443 -3.86 -6.87 11.24
CA LEU A 443 -4.85 -5.80 11.24
C LEU A 443 -6.06 -6.14 10.37
N SER A 444 -5.83 -6.74 9.20
CA SER A 444 -6.92 -7.22 8.32
C SER A 444 -7.74 -8.33 8.99
N MET A 445 -7.08 -9.25 9.71
CA MET A 445 -7.73 -10.29 10.51
C MET A 445 -8.53 -9.71 11.68
N LEU A 446 -7.98 -8.75 12.41
CA LEU A 446 -8.68 -8.10 13.54
C LEU A 446 -9.98 -7.42 13.09
N ILE A 447 -9.96 -6.79 11.92
CA ILE A 447 -11.16 -6.18 11.31
C ILE A 447 -12.22 -7.25 11.01
N VAL A 448 -11.81 -8.41 10.47
CA VAL A 448 -12.74 -9.53 10.22
C VAL A 448 -13.29 -10.07 11.53
N PHE A 449 -12.44 -10.32 12.54
CA PHE A 449 -12.91 -10.78 13.85
C PHE A 449 -13.91 -9.82 14.50
N ALA A 450 -13.65 -8.51 14.45
CA ALA A 450 -14.54 -7.50 15.01
C ALA A 450 -15.92 -7.49 14.33
N THR A 451 -15.96 -7.68 13.00
CA THR A 451 -17.22 -7.71 12.24
C THR A 451 -17.97 -9.02 12.38
N PHE A 452 -17.27 -10.16 12.41
CA PHE A 452 -17.87 -11.47 12.64
C PHE A 452 -18.36 -11.63 14.09
N LEU A 453 -17.72 -10.99 15.07
CA LEU A 453 -18.22 -10.97 16.44
C LEU A 453 -19.64 -10.40 16.53
N PHE A 454 -19.94 -9.32 15.80
CA PHE A 454 -21.29 -8.78 15.71
C PHE A 454 -22.28 -9.81 15.13
N TYR A 455 -21.91 -10.48 14.05
CA TYR A 455 -22.73 -11.54 13.45
C TYR A 455 -22.98 -12.70 14.41
N PHE A 456 -21.94 -13.20 15.08
CA PHE A 456 -22.05 -14.29 16.05
C PHE A 456 -22.89 -13.89 17.27
N ILE A 457 -22.79 -12.64 17.75
CA ILE A 457 -23.67 -12.14 18.81
C ILE A 457 -25.13 -12.17 18.34
N CYS A 458 -25.44 -11.68 17.13
CA CYS A 458 -26.79 -11.73 16.57
C CYS A 458 -27.29 -13.18 16.44
N TYR A 459 -26.42 -14.10 16.01
CA TYR A 459 -26.74 -15.52 15.88
C TYR A 459 -26.94 -16.21 17.24
N ILE A 460 -26.14 -15.90 18.25
CA ILE A 460 -26.32 -16.42 19.62
C ILE A 460 -27.64 -15.90 20.19
N ILE A 461 -27.93 -14.60 20.08
CA ILE A 461 -29.22 -14.03 20.49
C ILE A 461 -30.35 -14.76 19.78
N GLN A 462 -30.23 -15.02 18.47
CA GLN A 462 -31.20 -15.82 17.73
C GLN A 462 -31.43 -17.20 18.39
N VAL A 463 -30.35 -17.95 18.63
CA VAL A 463 -30.43 -19.33 19.15
C VAL A 463 -30.98 -19.38 20.58
N PHE A 464 -30.66 -18.39 21.44
CA PHE A 464 -31.06 -18.42 22.85
C PHE A 464 -32.42 -17.76 23.10
N VAL A 465 -32.69 -16.60 22.49
CA VAL A 465 -33.88 -15.80 22.79
C VAL A 465 -35.11 -16.30 22.02
N PHE A 466 -34.92 -16.72 20.77
CA PHE A 466 -36.06 -17.03 19.89
C PHE A 466 -36.41 -18.52 19.81
N ARG A 467 -35.53 -19.40 20.30
CA ARG A 467 -35.77 -20.85 20.39
C ARG A 467 -36.63 -21.25 21.59
N GLN A 468 -36.76 -20.37 22.60
CA GLN A 468 -37.59 -20.65 23.79
C GLN A 468 -39.10 -20.50 23.53
N ASN A 469 -39.51 -19.94 22.39
CA ASN A 469 -40.89 -19.52 22.11
C ASN A 469 -41.68 -20.50 21.22
N GLU A 470 -41.25 -21.75 21.10
CA GLU A 470 -41.62 -22.68 20.02
C GLU A 470 -43.06 -23.25 20.04
N HIS A 471 -43.90 -22.94 21.02
CA HIS A 471 -45.22 -23.60 21.17
C HIS A 471 -46.45 -22.69 21.28
N GLU A 472 -46.31 -21.36 21.29
CA GLU A 472 -47.46 -20.45 21.49
C GLU A 472 -47.52 -19.29 20.46
N LEU A 473 -48.75 -18.87 20.12
CA LEU A 473 -49.03 -17.80 19.15
C LEU A 473 -48.45 -16.45 19.60
N VAL A 474 -48.62 -16.10 20.87
CA VAL A 474 -48.19 -14.80 21.42
C VAL A 474 -46.66 -14.62 21.37
N PRO A 475 -45.83 -15.58 21.83
CA PRO A 475 -44.38 -15.52 21.70
C PRO A 475 -43.86 -15.48 20.26
N SER A 476 -44.56 -16.11 19.32
CA SER A 476 -44.24 -16.07 17.89
C SER A 476 -44.51 -14.70 17.28
N VAL A 477 -45.63 -14.05 17.63
CA VAL A 477 -45.93 -12.67 17.21
C VAL A 477 -44.94 -11.67 17.82
N ILE A 478 -44.59 -11.84 19.11
CA ILE A 478 -43.53 -11.05 19.76
C ILE A 478 -42.20 -11.23 19.03
N SER A 479 -41.89 -12.45 18.57
CA SER A 479 -40.67 -12.70 17.80
C SER A 479 -40.65 -11.90 16.49
N VAL A 480 -41.73 -11.92 15.71
CA VAL A 480 -41.85 -11.15 14.46
C VAL A 480 -41.67 -9.65 14.72
N VAL A 481 -42.39 -9.10 15.71
CA VAL A 481 -42.29 -7.68 16.07
C VAL A 481 -40.86 -7.32 16.50
N THR A 482 -40.19 -8.19 17.27
CA THR A 482 -38.82 -7.98 17.74
C THR A 482 -37.81 -7.98 16.59
N TRP A 483 -37.95 -8.89 15.63
CA TRP A 483 -37.10 -8.91 14.42
C TRP A 483 -37.29 -7.65 13.56
N LEU A 484 -38.53 -7.19 13.40
CA LEU A 484 -38.84 -5.97 12.66
C LEU A 484 -38.35 -4.70 13.39
N THR A 485 -38.48 -4.61 14.71
CA THR A 485 -37.95 -3.48 15.49
C THR A 485 -36.43 -3.47 15.50
N PHE A 486 -35.78 -4.63 15.62
CA PHE A 486 -34.31 -4.74 15.52
C PHE A 486 -33.81 -4.29 14.15
N THR A 487 -34.53 -4.65 13.07
CA THR A 487 -34.27 -4.17 11.72
C THR A 487 -34.34 -2.63 11.66
N ALA A 488 -35.41 -2.04 12.19
CA ALA A 488 -35.59 -0.58 12.22
C ALA A 488 -34.50 0.13 13.04
N ILE A 489 -34.12 -0.42 14.20
CA ILE A 489 -33.05 0.12 15.04
C ILE A 489 -31.72 0.08 14.31
N LEU A 490 -31.34 -1.05 13.71
CA LEU A 490 -30.07 -1.16 12.97
C LEU A 490 -30.02 -0.19 11.78
N LEU A 491 -31.14 0.00 11.07
CA LEU A 491 -31.24 0.97 9.97
C LEU A 491 -31.14 2.43 10.43
N GLN A 492 -31.61 2.76 11.64
CA GLN A 492 -31.45 4.11 12.23
C GLN A 492 -30.06 4.32 12.83
N PHE A 493 -29.52 3.29 13.50
CA PHE A 493 -28.22 3.33 14.15
C PHE A 493 -27.07 3.45 13.13
N ASP A 494 -27.23 2.81 11.96
CA ASP A 494 -26.36 3.01 10.78
C ASP A 494 -26.20 4.50 10.49
N LYS A 495 -27.28 5.28 10.36
CA LYS A 495 -27.19 6.72 10.05
C LYS A 495 -26.48 7.53 11.16
N ASN A 496 -26.91 7.37 12.40
CA ASN A 496 -26.49 8.26 13.50
C ASN A 496 -25.09 7.93 14.07
N LEU A 497 -24.76 6.65 14.23
CA LEU A 497 -23.44 6.25 14.73
C LEU A 497 -22.35 6.53 13.68
N MET A 498 -22.67 6.39 12.38
CA MET A 498 -21.73 6.71 11.31
C MET A 498 -21.35 8.19 11.29
N ASP A 499 -22.31 9.11 11.44
CA ASP A 499 -21.99 10.54 11.53
C ASP A 499 -21.14 10.86 12.76
N ALA A 500 -21.44 10.25 13.91
CA ALA A 500 -20.73 10.46 15.16
C ALA A 500 -19.30 9.88 15.19
N MET A 501 -19.06 8.74 14.53
CA MET A 501 -17.75 8.06 14.50
C MET A 501 -16.75 8.71 13.54
N PHE A 502 -17.21 9.56 12.62
CA PHE A 502 -16.44 10.01 11.46
C PHE A 502 -16.45 11.52 11.15
N THR A 503 -17.05 12.39 11.98
CA THR A 503 -16.69 13.82 11.90
C THR A 503 -15.17 14.00 12.10
N PRO A 504 -14.43 14.61 11.17
CA PRO A 504 -13.00 14.83 11.31
C PRO A 504 -12.72 15.65 12.57
N ARG A 505 -11.60 15.35 13.25
CA ARG A 505 -11.18 16.03 14.49
C ARG A 505 -11.02 17.56 14.30
N SER A 506 -10.88 18.05 13.06
CA SER A 506 -10.87 19.48 12.75
C SER A 506 -12.24 20.17 12.80
N ALA A 507 -13.35 19.42 12.83
CA ALA A 507 -14.71 19.96 13.00
C ALA A 507 -15.17 19.98 14.48
N ARG A 508 -14.39 19.46 15.43
CA ARG A 508 -14.63 19.59 16.89
C ARG A 508 -14.05 20.87 17.50
N GLY A 509 -13.64 21.82 16.68
CA GLY A 509 -13.12 23.11 17.10
C GLY A 509 -14.19 24.16 17.39
N ALA A 510 -15.26 23.81 18.12
CA ALA A 510 -16.19 24.79 18.71
C ALA A 510 -17.18 24.10 19.68
N ALA A 511 -16.69 23.36 20.67
CA ALA A 511 -17.51 22.99 21.81
C ALA A 511 -16.65 22.94 23.08
N THR A 512 -16.86 23.93 23.92
CA THR A 512 -16.25 24.13 25.24
C THR A 512 -16.53 22.94 26.16
N THR A 513 -15.49 22.19 26.51
CA THR A 513 -15.46 21.43 27.78
C THR A 513 -14.13 21.63 28.49
N PRO A 514 -14.13 21.65 29.84
CA PRO A 514 -13.10 22.30 30.63
C PRO A 514 -11.87 21.42 30.78
N ARG A 515 -10.72 21.95 30.37
CA ARG A 515 -9.42 21.29 30.48
C ARG A 515 -8.90 21.48 31.92
N LYS A 516 -8.60 20.38 32.60
CA LYS A 516 -7.95 20.36 33.92
C LYS A 516 -6.70 21.24 33.91
N SER A 517 -6.64 22.20 34.83
CA SER A 517 -5.56 23.16 35.00
C SER A 517 -4.31 22.50 35.55
N TRP A 518 -3.19 22.67 34.85
CA TRP A 518 -1.85 22.33 35.33
C TRP A 518 -1.40 23.40 36.34
N THR A 519 -1.00 22.99 37.54
CA THR A 519 -0.50 23.83 38.64
C THR A 519 1.00 24.10 38.49
N GLY A 520 1.38 24.79 37.41
CA GLY A 520 2.72 25.35 37.25
C GLY A 520 2.79 26.82 37.73
N PRO A 521 3.98 27.35 38.05
CA PRO A 521 4.14 28.75 38.45
C PRO A 521 3.56 29.70 37.38
N LYS A 522 2.80 30.70 37.83
CA LYS A 522 2.11 31.66 36.94
C LYS A 522 3.12 32.35 36.00
N PRO A 523 2.87 32.36 34.69
CA PRO A 523 3.73 33.08 33.75
C PRO A 523 3.69 34.59 34.05
N GLN A 524 4.85 35.21 34.20
CA GLN A 524 4.99 36.67 34.33
C GLN A 524 4.98 37.30 32.92
N GLY A 525 4.09 38.28 32.69
CA GLY A 525 3.95 39.01 31.41
C GLY A 525 2.64 38.76 30.66
N LEU A 526 2.32 39.63 29.71
CA LEU A 526 1.15 39.58 28.82
C LEU A 526 1.26 38.35 27.90
N CYS A 527 0.23 37.52 27.95
CA CYS A 527 0.16 36.22 27.30
C CYS A 527 -0.68 36.33 26.03
N LEU A 528 -0.05 36.44 24.86
CA LEU A 528 -0.77 36.59 23.58
C LEU A 528 -1.01 35.24 22.89
N LEU A 529 -0.17 34.24 23.19
CA LEU A 529 -0.29 32.87 22.71
C LEU A 529 -0.92 32.00 23.80
N ASP A 530 -1.60 30.93 23.40
CA ASP A 530 -2.02 29.92 24.36
C ASP A 530 -0.80 29.23 24.99
N ASN A 531 -0.92 28.79 26.23
CA ASN A 531 0.21 28.23 26.98
C ASN A 531 0.81 26.97 26.34
N SER A 532 0.01 26.19 25.61
CA SER A 532 0.51 24.99 24.92
C SER A 532 1.35 25.37 23.71
N ARG A 533 0.90 26.35 22.93
CA ARG A 533 1.64 26.91 21.79
C ARG A 533 2.92 27.62 22.24
N ALA A 534 2.84 28.45 23.27
CA ALA A 534 4.00 29.15 23.83
C ALA A 534 5.07 28.16 24.34
N HIS A 535 4.67 27.06 25.00
CA HIS A 535 5.60 26.04 25.47
C HIS A 535 6.31 25.32 24.31
N ASN A 536 5.57 24.91 23.28
CA ASN A 536 6.15 24.24 22.11
C ASN A 536 7.12 25.15 21.34
N VAL A 537 6.76 26.44 21.19
CA VAL A 537 7.65 27.43 20.58
C VAL A 537 8.89 27.65 21.43
N ALA A 538 8.76 27.75 22.75
CA ALA A 538 9.90 27.90 23.66
C ALA A 538 10.91 26.75 23.50
N ILE A 539 10.44 25.50 23.44
CA ILE A 539 11.31 24.33 23.23
C ILE A 539 12.09 24.45 21.92
N VAL A 540 11.42 24.83 20.82
CA VAL A 540 12.06 25.02 19.52
C VAL A 540 13.09 26.13 19.56
N LEU A 541 12.73 27.29 20.12
CA LEU A 541 13.63 28.43 20.21
C LEU A 541 14.83 28.18 21.13
N THR A 542 14.73 27.30 22.13
CA THR A 542 15.86 26.88 22.99
C THR A 542 16.82 25.92 22.28
N LYS A 543 16.33 25.13 21.33
CA LYS A 543 17.18 24.26 20.49
C LYS A 543 17.95 25.02 19.42
N LEU A 544 17.56 26.25 19.12
CA LEU A 544 18.32 27.15 18.25
C LEU A 544 19.40 27.83 19.08
N ALA A 545 20.67 27.65 18.69
CA ALA A 545 21.82 28.18 19.44
C ALA A 545 22.04 29.70 19.30
N MET A 546 21.03 30.47 18.87
CA MET A 546 21.18 31.88 18.47
C MET A 546 19.94 32.72 18.77
N SER A 547 20.09 34.05 18.69
CA SER A 547 18.95 34.96 18.86
C SER A 547 18.03 34.95 17.63
N THR A 548 16.73 35.16 17.86
CA THR A 548 15.74 35.25 16.78
C THR A 548 15.93 36.49 15.91
N LYS A 549 16.65 37.51 16.40
CA LYS A 549 17.03 38.71 15.63
C LYS A 549 18.09 38.38 14.58
N GLU A 550 19.18 37.72 14.98
CA GLU A 550 20.25 37.27 14.08
C GLU A 550 19.72 36.27 13.05
N LEU A 551 18.88 35.32 13.48
CA LEU A 551 18.24 34.35 12.59
C LEU A 551 17.33 35.03 11.55
N SER A 552 16.52 36.01 11.98
CA SER A 552 15.67 36.78 11.07
C SER A 552 16.50 37.59 10.07
N GLN A 553 17.62 38.18 10.50
CA GLN A 553 18.52 38.91 9.63
C GLN A 553 19.23 38.00 8.61
N ALA A 554 19.74 36.85 9.03
CA ALA A 554 20.37 35.89 8.13
C ALA A 554 19.39 35.37 7.07
N ILE A 555 18.15 35.07 7.46
CA ILE A 555 17.07 34.68 6.52
C ILE A 555 16.70 35.83 5.57
N ARG A 556 16.72 37.09 6.03
CA ARG A 556 16.49 38.28 5.19
C ARG A 556 17.61 38.52 4.19
N LEU A 557 18.85 38.24 4.57
CA LEU A 557 20.02 38.46 3.72
C LEU A 557 20.39 37.24 2.85
N PHE A 558 19.67 36.12 3.00
CA PHE A 558 20.03 34.84 2.37
C PHE A 558 21.50 34.47 2.61
N ASP A 559 21.94 34.65 3.85
CA ASP A 559 23.30 34.29 4.25
C ASP A 559 23.46 32.76 4.32
N THR A 560 23.94 32.18 3.22
CA THR A 560 24.28 30.75 3.10
C THR A 560 25.75 30.46 3.41
N GLY A 561 26.57 31.48 3.64
CA GLY A 561 28.01 31.34 3.94
C GLY A 561 28.31 31.14 5.42
N SER A 562 27.35 31.47 6.28
CA SER A 562 27.44 31.28 7.72
C SER A 562 27.48 29.80 8.12
N THR A 563 28.60 29.36 8.70
CA THR A 563 28.84 27.97 9.17
C THR A 563 27.87 27.49 10.25
N TRP A 564 27.19 28.42 10.92
CA TRP A 564 26.25 28.15 12.01
C TRP A 564 24.80 27.93 11.55
N LEU A 565 24.44 28.37 10.33
CA LEU A 565 23.08 28.22 9.79
C LEU A 565 23.01 26.97 8.90
N ARG A 566 22.30 25.93 9.36
CA ARG A 566 22.14 24.67 8.64
C ARG A 566 20.68 24.45 8.25
N ALA A 567 20.44 23.61 7.24
CA ALA A 567 19.10 23.26 6.78
C ALA A 567 18.19 22.75 7.93
N ASP A 568 18.74 21.95 8.84
CA ASP A 568 18.03 21.43 10.02
C ASP A 568 17.54 22.53 10.97
N HIS A 569 18.31 23.62 11.12
CA HIS A 569 17.94 24.77 11.96
C HIS A 569 16.75 25.53 11.35
N VAL A 570 16.72 25.66 10.01
CA VAL A 570 15.62 26.30 9.27
C VAL A 570 14.37 25.41 9.25
N GLU A 571 14.54 24.08 9.20
CA GLU A 571 13.44 23.12 9.33
C GLU A 571 12.80 23.18 10.72
N LEU A 572 13.62 23.21 11.78
CA LEU A 572 13.13 23.35 13.14
C LEU A 572 12.38 24.69 13.35
N LEU A 573 12.89 25.78 12.77
CA LEU A 573 12.24 27.09 12.80
C LEU A 573 10.84 27.10 12.17
N THR A 574 10.59 26.27 11.16
CA THR A 574 9.30 26.20 10.46
C THR A 574 8.14 25.88 11.42
N VAL A 575 8.40 25.10 12.48
CA VAL A 575 7.42 24.75 13.52
C VAL A 575 7.11 25.92 14.46
N ALA A 576 8.09 26.81 14.66
CA ALA A 576 8.00 27.99 15.53
C ALA A 576 7.57 29.27 14.81
N MET A 577 7.31 29.22 13.50
CA MET A 577 6.85 30.41 12.77
C MET A 577 5.47 30.87 13.26
N PRO A 578 5.28 32.19 13.50
CA PRO A 578 3.97 32.72 13.84
C PRO A 578 3.01 32.57 12.66
N THR A 579 1.78 32.13 12.94
CA THR A 579 0.67 32.20 11.97
C THR A 579 0.31 33.66 11.68
N THR A 580 -0.40 33.92 10.59
CA THR A 580 -0.84 35.29 10.25
C THR A 580 -1.60 35.96 11.39
N SER A 581 -2.50 35.23 12.06
CA SER A 581 -3.23 35.74 13.24
C SER A 581 -2.32 35.99 14.45
N GLU A 582 -1.31 35.15 14.70
CA GLU A 582 -0.38 35.34 15.81
C GLU A 582 0.54 36.54 15.54
N ALA A 583 1.04 36.66 14.32
CA ALA A 583 1.88 37.78 13.88
C ALA A 583 1.16 39.12 14.01
N THR A 584 -0.11 39.21 13.60
CA THR A 584 -0.90 40.45 13.77
C THR A 584 -1.04 40.84 15.25
N LYS A 585 -1.31 39.88 16.14
CA LYS A 585 -1.43 40.14 17.58
C LYS A 585 -0.11 40.57 18.22
N LEU A 586 0.99 39.92 17.83
CA LEU A 586 2.33 40.24 18.31
C LEU A 586 2.78 41.62 17.82
N LEU A 587 2.58 41.93 16.53
CA LEU A 587 2.93 43.23 15.95
C LEU A 587 2.08 44.38 16.53
N ALA A 588 0.80 44.15 16.85
CA ALA A 588 -0.05 45.14 17.50
C ALA A 588 0.40 45.50 18.93
N ASN A 589 1.25 44.68 19.55
CA ASN A 589 1.81 44.91 20.89
C ASN A 589 3.33 45.14 20.86
N LYS A 590 3.90 45.43 19.68
CA LYS A 590 5.35 45.62 19.50
C LYS A 590 5.91 46.76 20.36
N ASP A 591 5.15 47.84 20.53
CA ASP A 591 5.56 48.99 21.35
C ASP A 591 5.48 48.73 22.86
N LYS A 592 4.98 47.55 23.27
CA LYS A 592 4.87 47.11 24.67
C LYS A 592 5.69 45.83 24.92
N GLU A 593 6.81 45.66 24.20
CA GLU A 593 7.68 44.47 24.24
C GLU A 593 8.11 44.06 25.67
N GLU A 594 8.31 45.04 26.55
CA GLU A 594 8.69 44.83 27.96
C GLU A 594 7.58 44.15 28.76
N THR A 595 6.32 44.32 28.38
CA THR A 595 5.17 43.72 29.05
C THR A 595 4.89 42.30 28.54
N LEU A 596 5.44 41.88 27.40
CA LEU A 596 5.24 40.54 26.83
C LEU A 596 6.03 39.48 27.60
N ARG A 597 5.46 38.27 27.66
CA ARG A 597 6.18 37.08 28.11
C ARG A 597 7.36 36.78 27.16
N ASP A 598 8.43 36.17 27.69
CA ASP A 598 9.70 35.93 26.99
C ASP A 598 9.55 35.27 25.61
N VAL A 599 8.67 34.28 25.48
CA VAL A 599 8.46 33.56 24.21
C VAL A 599 7.88 34.49 23.14
N GLU A 600 6.85 35.27 23.48
CA GLU A 600 6.21 36.26 22.63
C GLU A 600 7.19 37.34 22.19
N ARG A 601 8.05 37.81 23.11
CA ARG A 601 9.14 38.75 22.80
C ARG A 601 10.11 38.16 21.78
N ARG A 602 10.57 36.93 21.99
CA ARG A 602 11.49 36.23 21.08
C ARG A 602 10.87 35.94 19.72
N MET A 603 9.54 35.88 19.58
CA MET A 603 8.88 35.69 18.28
C MET A 603 8.73 36.97 17.44
N LEU A 604 8.81 38.16 18.04
CA LEU A 604 8.63 39.44 17.32
C LEU A 604 9.50 39.58 16.06
N PRO A 605 10.81 39.25 16.07
CA PRO A 605 11.67 39.34 14.88
C PRO A 605 11.26 38.40 13.74
N LEU A 606 10.52 37.33 14.04
CA LEU A 606 10.08 36.32 13.08
C LEU A 606 8.76 36.71 12.38
N CYS A 607 7.97 37.61 12.97
CA CYS A 607 6.65 38.02 12.47
C CYS A 607 6.68 38.64 11.07
N ASN A 608 7.82 39.22 10.69
CA ASN A 608 8.01 39.88 9.41
C ASN A 608 8.75 39.01 8.37
N LEU A 609 8.93 37.70 8.64
CA LEU A 609 9.50 36.76 7.69
C LEU A 609 8.41 36.08 6.88
N SER A 610 8.50 36.14 5.55
CA SER A 610 7.58 35.41 4.68
C SER A 610 7.89 33.90 4.72
N PRO A 611 6.88 33.02 4.77
CA PRO A 611 7.09 31.56 4.67
C PRO A 611 7.85 31.13 3.41
N ALA A 612 7.66 31.84 2.29
CA ALA A 612 8.38 31.57 1.04
C ALA A 612 9.90 31.72 1.20
N ARG A 613 10.35 32.79 1.87
CA ARG A 613 11.77 33.05 2.12
C ARG A 613 12.44 31.98 2.99
N ILE A 614 11.72 31.41 3.95
CA ILE A 614 12.21 30.31 4.79
C ILE A 614 12.38 29.04 3.96
N LYS A 615 11.41 28.74 3.06
CA LYS A 615 11.52 27.61 2.12
C LYS A 615 12.72 27.76 1.18
N VAL A 616 12.93 28.96 0.63
CA VAL A 616 14.07 29.27 -0.25
C VAL A 616 15.39 29.13 0.52
N MET A 617 15.47 29.64 1.75
CA MET A 617 16.68 29.49 2.58
C MET A 617 16.98 28.01 2.89
N LYS A 618 15.96 27.21 3.21
CA LYS A 618 16.13 25.75 3.42
C LYS A 618 16.69 25.08 2.16
N PHE A 619 16.10 25.39 1.00
CA PHE A 619 16.56 24.83 -0.27
C PHE A 619 18.01 25.24 -0.57
N ALA A 620 18.35 26.52 -0.42
CA ALA A 620 19.70 27.02 -0.68
C ALA A 620 20.76 26.33 0.18
N LEU A 621 20.48 26.08 1.46
CA LEU A 621 21.38 25.38 2.38
C LEU A 621 21.50 23.87 2.08
N SER A 622 20.51 23.26 1.41
CA SER A 622 20.51 21.83 1.06
C SER A 622 20.90 21.55 -0.39
N TYR A 623 20.98 22.58 -1.25
CA TYR A 623 21.13 22.42 -2.69
C TYR A 623 22.38 21.63 -3.06
N GLN A 624 23.53 21.99 -2.50
CA GLN A 624 24.80 21.36 -2.83
C GLN A 624 24.80 19.86 -2.50
N THR A 625 24.32 19.50 -1.31
CA THR A 625 24.19 18.10 -0.87
C THR A 625 23.22 17.30 -1.73
N ILE A 626 22.07 17.91 -2.10
CA ILE A 626 21.08 17.27 -2.97
C ILE A 626 21.68 17.04 -4.36
N ARG A 627 22.36 18.05 -4.92
CA ARG A 627 22.98 17.97 -6.25
C ARG A 627 24.06 16.90 -6.31
N GLU A 628 24.97 16.86 -5.35
CA GLU A 628 26.06 15.89 -5.30
C GLU A 628 25.51 14.46 -5.20
N SER A 629 24.55 14.24 -4.30
CA SER A 629 23.90 12.92 -4.16
C SER A 629 23.15 12.48 -5.41
N LEU A 630 22.44 13.39 -6.09
CA LEU A 630 21.74 13.07 -7.33
C LEU A 630 22.70 12.77 -8.48
N MET A 631 23.79 13.54 -8.60
CA MET A 631 24.80 13.33 -9.64
C MET A 631 25.50 11.98 -9.49
N GLU A 632 25.88 11.61 -8.27
CA GLU A 632 26.49 10.30 -7.99
C GLU A 632 25.54 9.15 -8.38
N ARG A 633 24.25 9.24 -8.01
CA ARG A 633 23.25 8.24 -8.40
C ARG A 633 23.07 8.15 -9.92
N CYS A 634 23.07 9.27 -10.62
CA CYS A 634 22.94 9.30 -12.08
C CYS A 634 24.15 8.67 -12.77
N GLN A 635 25.37 8.96 -12.31
CA GLN A 635 26.60 8.38 -12.85
C GLN A 635 26.62 6.86 -12.67
N VAL A 636 26.24 6.36 -11.50
CA VAL A 636 26.16 4.92 -11.21
C VAL A 636 25.13 4.23 -12.10
N LEU A 637 23.94 4.83 -12.28
CA LEU A 637 22.90 4.27 -13.14
C LEU A 637 23.32 4.24 -14.61
N GLN A 638 23.97 5.30 -15.08
CA GLN A 638 24.50 5.37 -16.44
C GLN A 638 25.56 4.28 -16.66
N GLN A 639 26.51 4.13 -15.74
CA GLN A 639 27.54 3.11 -15.81
C GLN A 639 26.95 1.69 -15.80
N ALA A 640 26.01 1.39 -14.91
CA ALA A 640 25.36 0.08 -14.85
C ALA A 640 24.56 -0.25 -16.12
N ALA A 641 23.91 0.75 -16.73
CA ALA A 641 23.20 0.58 -17.99
C ALA A 641 24.16 0.32 -19.16
N GLU A 642 25.28 1.05 -19.22
CA GLU A 642 26.32 0.85 -20.23
C GLU A 642 27.00 -0.52 -20.10
N GLU A 643 27.38 -0.92 -18.89
CA GLU A 643 28.00 -2.22 -18.62
C GLU A 643 27.05 -3.38 -18.95
N SER A 644 25.77 -3.27 -18.58
CA SER A 644 24.76 -4.30 -18.90
C SER A 644 24.50 -4.40 -20.40
N ARG A 645 24.43 -3.26 -21.11
CA ARG A 645 24.22 -3.21 -22.56
C ARG A 645 25.40 -3.80 -23.33
N ASN A 646 26.62 -3.55 -22.85
CA ASN A 646 27.84 -3.92 -23.56
C ASN A 646 28.40 -5.30 -23.15
N SER A 647 27.92 -5.89 -22.05
CA SER A 647 28.37 -7.20 -21.58
C SER A 647 28.10 -8.30 -22.61
N VAL A 648 29.17 -8.83 -23.21
CA VAL A 648 29.14 -10.01 -24.09
C VAL A 648 28.74 -11.26 -23.29
N PRO A 649 29.33 -11.53 -22.11
CA PRO A 649 28.95 -12.69 -21.30
C PRO A 649 27.47 -12.70 -20.89
N PHE A 650 26.88 -11.53 -20.62
CA PHE A 650 25.46 -11.42 -20.29
C PHE A 650 24.57 -11.85 -21.45
N ARG A 651 24.93 -11.44 -22.67
CA ARG A 651 24.21 -11.83 -23.89
C ARG A 651 24.36 -13.32 -24.19
N GLU A 652 25.54 -13.90 -23.94
CA GLU A 652 25.77 -15.34 -24.07
C GLU A 652 24.93 -16.15 -23.07
N LEU A 653 24.87 -15.73 -21.80
CA LEU A 653 24.01 -16.35 -20.80
C LEU A 653 22.53 -16.29 -21.20
N LEU A 654 22.07 -15.13 -21.67
CA LEU A 654 20.69 -14.96 -22.17
C LEU A 654 20.39 -15.91 -23.35
N ALA A 655 21.35 -16.13 -24.24
CA ALA A 655 21.20 -17.07 -25.35
C ALA A 655 21.05 -18.52 -24.86
N ILE A 656 21.87 -18.94 -23.89
CA ILE A 656 21.79 -20.29 -23.29
C ILE A 656 20.45 -20.50 -22.57
N VAL A 657 20.01 -19.51 -21.79
CA VAL A 657 18.73 -19.56 -21.06
C VAL A 657 17.55 -19.65 -22.03
N LEU A 658 17.60 -18.90 -23.14
CA LEU A 658 16.60 -18.95 -24.20
C LEU A 658 16.55 -20.32 -24.88
N GLU A 659 17.72 -20.90 -25.19
CA GLU A 659 17.83 -22.22 -25.82
C GLU A 659 17.26 -23.33 -24.92
N ALA A 660 17.61 -23.31 -23.63
CA ALA A 660 17.06 -24.23 -22.63
C ALA A 660 15.54 -24.06 -22.46
N GLY A 661 15.06 -22.80 -22.41
CA GLY A 661 13.63 -22.48 -22.32
C GLY A 661 12.82 -22.98 -23.53
N ASN A 662 13.38 -22.85 -24.73
CA ASN A 662 12.76 -23.35 -25.96
C ASN A 662 12.67 -24.89 -25.98
N TYR A 663 13.73 -25.56 -25.51
CA TYR A 663 13.77 -27.02 -25.41
C TYR A 663 12.74 -27.57 -24.41
N ILE A 664 12.64 -26.96 -23.22
CA ILE A 664 11.72 -27.41 -22.15
C ILE A 664 10.25 -27.22 -22.51
N ASN A 665 9.91 -26.13 -23.21
CA ASN A 665 8.52 -25.80 -23.54
C ASN A 665 7.97 -26.54 -24.78
N GLY A 666 8.75 -27.44 -25.40
CA GLY A 666 8.30 -28.33 -26.48
C GLY A 666 7.79 -27.63 -27.75
N GLY A 667 8.22 -26.39 -28.03
CA GLY A 667 7.76 -25.60 -29.17
C GLY A 667 8.65 -25.70 -30.40
N ASP A 668 8.04 -25.81 -31.59
CA ASP A 668 8.68 -25.67 -32.91
C ASP A 668 9.50 -24.37 -32.98
N GLN A 669 10.71 -24.48 -33.54
CA GLN A 669 11.84 -23.53 -33.47
C GLN A 669 11.62 -22.10 -34.02
N ALA A 670 10.40 -21.63 -34.28
CA ALA A 670 10.23 -20.50 -35.19
C ALA A 670 9.88 -19.13 -34.57
N ASN A 671 9.28 -18.95 -33.38
CA ASN A 671 8.78 -17.61 -32.99
C ASN A 671 8.58 -17.33 -31.48
N ALA A 672 9.55 -17.63 -30.61
CA ALA A 672 9.51 -17.14 -29.23
C ALA A 672 10.26 -15.80 -29.10
N GLN A 673 9.54 -14.69 -28.91
CA GLN A 673 10.13 -13.41 -28.48
C GLN A 673 10.34 -13.44 -26.96
N ALA A 674 11.60 -13.33 -26.52
CA ALA A 674 11.94 -13.26 -25.10
C ALA A 674 11.47 -11.91 -24.50
N THR A 675 10.56 -11.97 -23.51
CA THR A 675 10.19 -10.83 -22.67
C THR A 675 11.00 -10.82 -21.38
N THR A 676 11.20 -9.66 -20.75
CA THR A 676 11.89 -9.54 -19.45
C THR A 676 11.20 -10.32 -18.33
N ASP A 677 9.87 -10.50 -18.42
CA ASP A 677 9.08 -11.24 -17.42
C ASP A 677 9.23 -12.76 -17.62
N ALA A 678 9.37 -13.20 -18.87
CA ALA A 678 9.82 -14.56 -19.18
C ALA A 678 11.24 -14.77 -18.66
N PHE A 679 12.16 -13.81 -18.81
CA PHE A 679 13.50 -13.90 -18.24
C PHE A 679 13.51 -14.03 -16.71
N HIS A 680 12.71 -13.28 -15.96
CA HIS A 680 12.65 -13.43 -14.49
C HIS A 680 12.05 -14.78 -14.07
N SER A 681 11.01 -15.25 -14.77
CA SER A 681 10.38 -16.55 -14.49
C SER A 681 11.26 -17.72 -14.91
N LEU A 682 12.03 -17.58 -15.98
CA LEU A 682 12.94 -18.60 -16.51
C LEU A 682 14.27 -18.57 -15.76
N MET A 683 14.77 -17.43 -15.30
CA MET A 683 15.91 -17.37 -14.37
C MET A 683 15.57 -17.94 -13.01
N GLN A 684 14.40 -17.58 -12.48
CA GLN A 684 13.91 -18.16 -11.22
C GLN A 684 13.66 -19.66 -11.39
N GLY A 685 13.01 -20.07 -12.48
CA GLY A 685 12.84 -21.48 -12.86
C GLY A 685 14.13 -22.22 -13.22
N PHE A 686 15.17 -21.55 -13.73
CA PHE A 686 16.49 -22.12 -14.05
C PHE A 686 17.35 -22.25 -12.79
N PHE A 687 17.27 -21.30 -11.86
CA PHE A 687 17.86 -21.43 -10.52
C PHE A 687 17.12 -22.48 -9.67
N ASP A 688 15.80 -22.56 -9.79
CA ASP A 688 14.98 -23.58 -9.13
C ASP A 688 15.18 -24.96 -9.80
N SER A 689 15.34 -25.05 -11.13
CA SER A 689 15.60 -26.31 -11.85
C SER A 689 17.06 -26.74 -11.81
N LEU A 690 18.02 -25.83 -11.56
CA LEU A 690 19.39 -26.21 -11.22
C LEU A 690 19.44 -27.05 -9.93
N SER A 691 18.41 -26.96 -9.07
CA SER A 691 18.25 -27.90 -7.94
C SER A 691 17.92 -29.33 -8.36
N GLU A 692 17.39 -29.57 -9.57
CA GLU A 692 17.11 -30.90 -10.13
C GLU A 692 18.12 -31.34 -11.22
N VAL A 693 18.68 -30.39 -12.00
CA VAL A 693 19.55 -30.65 -13.15
C VAL A 693 21.00 -31.00 -12.75
N ASP A 694 21.39 -30.84 -11.48
CA ASP A 694 22.68 -31.33 -10.96
C ASP A 694 22.87 -32.86 -11.08
N ARG A 695 21.84 -33.60 -11.50
CA ARG A 695 21.95 -35.01 -11.89
C ARG A 695 22.50 -35.24 -13.32
N LEU A 696 22.60 -34.21 -14.17
CA LEU A 696 23.12 -34.31 -15.53
C LEU A 696 24.35 -33.41 -15.72
N ARG A 697 25.52 -34.03 -15.90
CA ARG A 697 26.83 -33.40 -16.16
C ARG A 697 26.82 -32.46 -17.39
N TYR A 698 26.37 -31.22 -17.23
CA TYR A 698 26.73 -30.14 -18.17
C TYR A 698 27.59 -29.11 -17.45
N LYS A 699 28.85 -29.03 -17.90
CA LYS A 699 29.84 -28.04 -17.45
C LYS A 699 29.40 -26.65 -17.93
N LEU A 700 28.61 -25.92 -17.14
CA LEU A 700 28.57 -24.46 -17.25
C LEU A 700 29.73 -23.87 -16.44
N PRO A 701 30.62 -23.06 -17.03
CA PRO A 701 31.69 -22.41 -16.27
C PRO A 701 31.10 -21.27 -15.42
N LEU A 702 30.82 -21.53 -14.14
CA LEU A 702 30.41 -20.55 -13.12
C LEU A 702 31.35 -19.33 -13.02
N SER A 703 32.58 -19.42 -13.53
CA SER A 703 33.53 -18.31 -13.61
C SER A 703 33.10 -17.20 -14.59
N GLN A 704 32.33 -17.50 -15.63
CA GLN A 704 31.83 -16.48 -16.58
C GLN A 704 30.61 -15.72 -16.04
N ALA A 705 29.77 -16.37 -15.23
CA ALA A 705 28.63 -15.71 -14.56
C ALA A 705 29.09 -14.65 -13.54
N GLY A 706 30.20 -14.91 -12.82
CA GLY A 706 30.79 -13.95 -11.88
C GLY A 706 31.26 -12.65 -12.54
N ASN A 707 31.87 -12.72 -13.73
CA ASN A 707 32.29 -11.53 -14.48
C ASN A 707 31.10 -10.74 -15.04
N THR A 708 29.96 -11.40 -15.26
CA THR A 708 28.73 -10.78 -15.75
C THR A 708 28.00 -10.01 -14.66
N MET A 709 28.14 -10.42 -13.39
CA MET A 709 27.48 -9.80 -12.24
C MET A 709 28.13 -8.50 -11.74
N GLN A 710 29.34 -8.16 -12.22
CA GLN A 710 30.02 -6.90 -11.86
C GLN A 710 29.16 -5.66 -12.17
N SER A 711 28.37 -5.67 -13.25
CA SER A 711 27.51 -4.55 -13.65
C SER A 711 26.32 -4.29 -12.71
N PHE A 712 25.99 -5.27 -11.86
CA PHE A 712 24.93 -5.15 -10.84
C PHE A 712 25.48 -4.80 -9.44
N VAL A 713 26.81 -4.81 -9.25
CA VAL A 713 27.45 -4.49 -7.98
C VAL A 713 27.20 -3.03 -7.62
N SER A 714 27.37 -2.10 -8.56
CA SER A 714 27.27 -0.66 -8.29
C SER A 714 25.87 -0.20 -7.84
N PRO A 715 24.76 -0.61 -8.49
CA PRO A 715 23.41 -0.29 -8.01
C PRO A 715 23.08 -0.96 -6.65
N THR A 716 23.48 -2.22 -6.46
CA THR A 716 23.22 -2.96 -5.22
C THR A 716 23.99 -2.38 -4.04
N TYR A 717 25.23 -1.94 -4.28
CA TYR A 717 26.07 -1.26 -3.30
C TYR A 717 25.51 0.12 -2.93
N LEU A 718 25.02 0.89 -3.91
CA LEU A 718 24.39 2.19 -3.67
C LEU A 718 23.10 2.07 -2.82
N GLU A 719 22.28 1.06 -3.08
CA GLU A 719 21.11 0.75 -2.25
C GLU A 719 21.53 0.34 -0.82
N LEU A 720 22.57 -0.48 -0.69
CA LEU A 720 23.15 -0.86 0.60
C LEU A 720 23.62 0.37 1.39
N GLN A 721 24.36 1.29 0.75
CA GLN A 721 24.76 2.55 1.36
C GLN A 721 23.56 3.39 1.82
N CYS A 722 22.54 3.52 0.96
CA CYS A 722 21.31 4.25 1.31
C CYS A 722 20.61 3.65 2.53
N LEU A 723 20.57 2.32 2.65
CA LEU A 723 19.99 1.62 3.80
C LEU A 723 20.81 1.82 5.07
N LEU A 724 22.14 1.73 4.97
CA LEU A 724 23.06 1.98 6.09
C LEU A 724 22.89 3.41 6.63
N GLU A 725 22.90 4.42 5.75
CA GLU A 725 22.67 5.81 6.13
C GLU A 725 21.28 6.06 6.70
N SER A 726 20.25 5.42 6.13
CA SER A 726 18.87 5.57 6.58
C SER A 726 18.70 5.03 8.00
N LEU A 727 19.28 3.85 8.27
CA LEU A 727 19.30 3.27 9.62
C LEU A 727 20.09 4.16 10.58
N ASP A 728 21.26 4.66 10.16
CA ASP A 728 22.11 5.53 10.96
C ASP A 728 21.39 6.82 11.38
N LYS A 729 20.81 7.55 10.42
CA LYS A 729 20.04 8.78 10.66
C LYS A 729 18.82 8.53 11.55
N LEU A 730 18.17 7.38 11.38
CA LEU A 730 16.99 6.99 12.16
C LEU A 730 17.36 6.69 13.62
N VAL A 731 18.50 6.04 13.87
CA VAL A 731 18.98 5.73 15.22
C VAL A 731 19.61 6.95 15.89
N ALA A 732 20.37 7.76 15.16
CA ALA A 732 21.00 9.00 15.65
C ALA A 732 19.98 10.00 16.24
N LYS A 733 18.75 10.02 15.70
CA LYS A 733 17.65 10.86 16.20
C LYS A 733 17.04 10.39 17.53
N ARG A 734 17.43 9.22 18.05
CA ARG A 734 16.84 8.65 19.27
C ARG A 734 17.63 9.04 20.51
N HIS A 735 16.92 9.13 21.63
CA HIS A 735 17.53 9.23 22.96
C HIS A 735 16.98 8.10 23.84
N PRO A 736 17.83 7.12 24.26
CA PRO A 736 19.24 6.96 23.89
C PRO A 736 19.44 6.55 22.41
N VAL A 737 20.65 6.78 21.89
CA VAL A 737 21.06 6.44 20.51
C VAL A 737 21.26 4.94 20.37
N GLU A 738 20.14 4.20 20.31
CA GLU A 738 20.12 2.75 20.33
C GLU A 738 19.25 2.15 19.23
N VAL A 739 19.70 0.99 18.74
CA VAL A 739 18.87 0.09 17.94
C VAL A 739 17.80 -0.56 18.82
N ARG A 740 16.63 -0.78 18.25
CA ARG A 740 15.46 -1.36 18.92
C ARG A 740 15.01 -2.58 18.13
N LYS A 741 14.25 -3.47 18.77
CA LYS A 741 13.70 -4.68 18.14
C LYS A 741 12.93 -4.40 16.83
N GLN A 742 12.27 -3.24 16.72
CA GLN A 742 11.52 -2.81 15.54
C GLN A 742 12.39 -2.50 14.31
N ASP A 743 13.71 -2.35 14.46
CA ASP A 743 14.62 -2.03 13.35
C ASP A 743 15.01 -3.28 12.54
N GLY A 744 14.52 -4.47 12.94
CA GLY A 744 14.90 -5.75 12.35
C GLY A 744 14.72 -5.81 10.83
N ASP A 745 13.66 -5.22 10.29
CA ASP A 745 13.35 -5.29 8.85
C ASP A 745 14.42 -4.60 8.01
N ILE A 746 14.89 -3.42 8.47
CA ILE A 746 15.96 -2.67 7.81
C ILE A 746 17.28 -3.43 7.96
N VAL A 747 17.53 -4.06 9.11
CA VAL A 747 18.74 -4.85 9.35
C VAL A 747 18.78 -6.12 8.48
N GLU A 748 17.65 -6.81 8.30
CA GLU A 748 17.52 -7.96 7.40
C GLU A 748 17.69 -7.56 5.93
N GLU A 749 17.18 -6.40 5.54
CA GLU A 749 17.41 -5.82 4.20
C GLU A 749 18.89 -5.52 3.96
N ILE A 750 19.56 -4.88 4.93
CA ILE A 750 21.01 -4.63 4.89
C ILE A 750 21.77 -5.95 4.76
N ALA A 751 21.43 -6.97 5.54
CA ALA A 751 22.06 -8.28 5.48
C ALA A 751 21.95 -8.92 4.08
N ARG A 752 20.77 -8.86 3.46
CA ARG A 752 20.57 -9.42 2.12
C ARG A 752 21.33 -8.65 1.05
N LYS A 753 21.33 -7.31 1.10
CA LYS A 753 22.07 -6.48 0.13
C LYS A 753 23.57 -6.66 0.29
N LEU A 754 24.08 -6.69 1.52
CA LEU A 754 25.49 -6.95 1.80
C LEU A 754 25.92 -8.35 1.31
N ARG A 755 25.11 -9.37 1.57
CA ARG A 755 25.35 -10.73 1.04
C ARG A 755 25.42 -10.73 -0.50
N ALA A 756 24.54 -10.01 -1.17
CA ALA A 756 24.56 -9.88 -2.63
C ALA A 756 25.84 -9.20 -3.13
N VAL A 757 26.27 -8.11 -2.47
CA VAL A 757 27.53 -7.41 -2.80
C VAL A 757 28.75 -8.34 -2.64
N MET A 758 28.85 -9.08 -1.53
CA MET A 758 29.97 -10.01 -1.27
C MET A 758 30.02 -11.20 -2.25
N LEU A 759 28.86 -11.65 -2.75
CA LEU A 759 28.78 -12.70 -3.76
C LEU A 759 29.15 -12.20 -5.16
N CYS A 760 28.76 -10.97 -5.51
CA CYS A 760 28.92 -10.41 -6.85
C CYS A 760 30.27 -9.68 -7.05
N CYS A 761 30.95 -9.29 -5.96
CA CYS A 761 32.22 -8.57 -6.01
C CYS A 761 33.32 -9.37 -5.30
N GLU A 762 34.34 -9.83 -6.04
CA GLU A 762 35.49 -10.55 -5.45
C GLU A 762 36.33 -9.66 -4.53
N LYS A 763 36.38 -8.35 -4.81
CA LYS A 763 37.11 -7.35 -4.02
C LYS A 763 36.17 -6.37 -3.32
N TRP A 764 35.14 -6.90 -2.67
CA TRP A 764 34.11 -6.09 -2.02
C TRP A 764 34.70 -5.18 -0.92
N GLU A 765 35.85 -5.51 -0.35
CA GLU A 765 36.54 -4.68 0.63
C GLU A 765 36.99 -3.33 0.07
N GLU A 766 37.28 -3.25 -1.24
CA GLU A 766 37.65 -2.00 -1.90
C GLU A 766 36.46 -1.03 -2.01
N LEU A 767 35.22 -1.56 -1.91
CA LEU A 767 34.01 -0.75 -1.85
C LEU A 767 33.81 -0.11 -0.47
N PHE A 768 34.53 -0.53 0.58
CA PHE A 768 34.38 0.04 1.93
C PHE A 768 35.70 0.68 2.38
N PRO A 769 35.93 1.98 2.07
CA PRO A 769 37.21 2.64 2.34
C PRO A 769 37.61 2.68 3.82
N GLN A 770 36.63 2.56 4.73
CA GLN A 770 36.82 2.57 6.18
C GLN A 770 36.90 1.15 6.77
N LEU A 771 37.02 0.12 5.95
CA LEU A 771 37.00 -1.26 6.40
C LEU A 771 38.24 -1.57 7.25
N THR A 772 38.01 -2.03 8.48
CA THR A 772 39.06 -2.47 9.40
C THR A 772 38.72 -3.83 9.97
N VAL A 773 39.74 -4.61 10.32
CA VAL A 773 39.55 -5.93 10.93
C VAL A 773 40.28 -5.97 12.27
N ASP A 774 39.53 -6.34 13.30
CA ASP A 774 40.07 -6.61 14.62
C ASP A 774 39.97 -8.12 14.91
N LEU A 775 41.02 -8.69 15.47
CA LEU A 775 41.06 -10.07 15.94
C LEU A 775 40.63 -10.11 17.40
N GLN A 776 39.60 -10.89 17.68
CA GLN A 776 39.34 -11.38 19.03
C GLN A 776 39.94 -12.79 19.15
N PRO A 777 41.06 -12.94 19.88
CA PRO A 777 41.79 -14.20 19.90
C PRO A 777 40.90 -15.38 20.29
N ASN A 778 41.08 -16.52 19.62
CA ASN A 778 40.33 -17.77 19.85
C ASN A 778 38.80 -17.69 19.66
N LEU A 779 38.26 -16.57 19.14
CA LEU A 779 36.82 -16.41 18.95
C LEU A 779 36.45 -16.02 17.51
N MET A 780 36.82 -14.82 17.06
CA MET A 780 36.36 -14.32 15.76
C MET A 780 37.24 -13.20 15.20
N TYR A 781 37.16 -13.01 13.88
CA TYR A 781 37.48 -11.72 13.26
C TYR A 781 36.25 -10.82 13.25
N ARG A 782 36.44 -9.55 13.60
CA ARG A 782 35.41 -8.50 13.51
C ARG A 782 35.78 -7.56 12.38
N ILE A 783 35.02 -7.63 11.30
CA ILE A 783 35.22 -6.81 10.10
C ILE A 783 34.27 -5.62 10.20
N HIS A 784 34.81 -4.44 10.44
CA HIS A 784 34.05 -3.20 10.56
C HIS A 784 33.76 -2.66 9.17
N ILE A 785 32.50 -2.43 8.84
CA ILE A 785 32.07 -2.07 7.48
C ILE A 785 31.49 -0.66 7.41
N PHE A 786 30.78 -0.23 8.46
CA PHE A 786 30.17 1.10 8.52
C PHE A 786 30.11 1.61 9.96
N ASN A 787 30.50 2.87 10.16
CA ASN A 787 30.65 3.48 11.47
C ASN A 787 30.06 4.91 11.47
N GLY A 788 28.74 5.02 11.63
CA GLY A 788 28.00 6.29 11.56
C GLY A 788 27.79 6.97 12.91
N GLU A 789 26.91 7.98 12.97
CA GLU A 789 26.57 8.71 14.21
C GLU A 789 25.61 7.94 15.12
N GLY A 790 24.76 7.10 14.51
CA GLY A 790 23.72 6.32 15.18
C GLY A 790 24.10 4.86 15.41
N VAL A 791 24.70 4.21 14.41
CA VAL A 791 24.98 2.77 14.41
C VAL A 791 26.42 2.42 14.04
N ASP A 792 26.84 1.25 14.50
CA ASP A 792 28.11 0.61 14.17
C ASP A 792 27.82 -0.80 13.63
N VAL A 793 28.29 -1.06 12.40
CA VAL A 793 27.95 -2.23 11.58
C VAL A 793 29.21 -3.03 11.30
N ARG A 794 29.16 -4.32 11.63
CA ARG A 794 30.30 -5.24 11.59
C ARG A 794 29.88 -6.61 11.04
N LEU A 795 30.81 -7.36 10.46
CA LEU A 795 30.70 -8.79 10.27
C LEU A 795 31.52 -9.51 11.32
N HIS A 796 30.95 -10.54 11.93
CA HIS A 796 31.62 -11.46 12.82
C HIS A 796 31.89 -12.76 12.07
N LEU A 797 33.16 -13.09 11.89
CA LEU A 797 33.64 -14.33 11.30
C LEU A 797 34.19 -15.23 12.41
N PHE A 798 33.37 -16.18 12.87
CA PHE A 798 33.70 -17.12 13.94
C PHE A 798 34.64 -18.23 13.46
N PHE A 799 35.60 -18.59 14.30
CA PHE A 799 36.44 -19.77 14.08
C PHE A 799 35.67 -21.07 14.35
N GLN A 800 36.21 -22.18 13.86
CA GLN A 800 35.54 -23.48 13.90
C GLN A 800 35.24 -23.99 15.32
N ASP A 801 36.08 -23.65 16.29
CA ASP A 801 35.96 -24.06 17.70
C ASP A 801 35.70 -22.86 18.64
N ALA A 802 35.10 -21.79 18.11
CA ALA A 802 34.93 -20.51 18.78
C ALA A 802 33.76 -20.49 19.78
N SER A 803 33.92 -21.13 20.94
CA SER A 803 32.96 -21.00 22.04
C SER A 803 33.41 -19.96 23.05
N GLU A 804 32.52 -19.04 23.41
CA GLU A 804 32.73 -18.17 24.56
C GLU A 804 32.85 -19.02 25.82
N THR A 805 33.64 -18.57 26.79
CA THR A 805 33.94 -19.35 28.00
C THR A 805 33.08 -18.94 29.20
N TYR A 806 32.40 -17.81 29.11
CA TYR A 806 31.63 -17.20 30.19
C TYR A 806 30.37 -16.52 29.66
N VAL A 807 29.46 -16.25 30.58
CA VAL A 807 28.18 -15.59 30.30
C VAL A 807 28.35 -14.10 30.44
N HIS A 808 27.85 -13.30 29.49
CA HIS A 808 28.04 -11.85 29.54
C HIS A 808 26.88 -11.03 28.99
N SER A 809 26.84 -9.76 29.39
CA SER A 809 25.94 -8.73 28.88
C SER A 809 26.70 -7.71 28.01
N HIS A 810 25.99 -6.88 27.24
CA HIS A 810 26.59 -5.88 26.34
C HIS A 810 26.37 -4.45 26.85
N ARG A 811 27.11 -3.49 26.30
CA ARG A 811 26.92 -2.05 26.64
C ARG A 811 25.79 -1.39 25.85
N ALA A 812 25.32 -2.05 24.79
CA ALA A 812 24.34 -1.53 23.85
C ALA A 812 23.51 -2.68 23.27
N ASN A 813 22.26 -2.38 22.92
CA ASN A 813 21.40 -3.29 22.17
C ASN A 813 22.00 -3.57 20.79
N PHE A 814 21.76 -4.76 20.26
CA PHE A 814 22.21 -5.11 18.91
C PHE A 814 21.26 -6.09 18.19
N HIS A 815 21.35 -6.06 16.86
CA HIS A 815 20.80 -7.07 15.97
C HIS A 815 21.91 -7.92 15.38
N SER A 816 21.60 -9.20 15.16
CA SER A 816 22.49 -10.18 14.56
C SER A 816 21.76 -10.95 13.46
N VAL A 817 22.37 -11.10 12.28
CA VAL A 817 21.80 -11.87 11.14
C VAL A 817 22.86 -12.83 10.60
N CYS A 818 22.57 -14.13 10.64
CA CYS A 818 23.52 -15.15 10.22
C CYS A 818 23.55 -15.23 8.68
N LEU A 819 24.70 -14.94 8.08
CA LEU A 819 24.91 -14.97 6.64
C LEU A 819 25.40 -16.34 6.15
N TYR A 820 26.16 -17.05 6.98
CA TYR A 820 26.69 -18.38 6.70
C TYR A 820 26.99 -19.18 7.98
N GLY A 821 26.88 -20.52 7.91
CA GLY A 821 27.12 -21.44 9.01
C GLY A 821 26.02 -21.43 10.07
N SER A 822 26.36 -21.87 11.28
CA SER A 822 25.51 -21.77 12.46
C SER A 822 26.28 -21.79 13.77
N TYR A 823 25.73 -21.17 14.81
CA TYR A 823 26.17 -21.27 16.19
C TYR A 823 24.97 -21.27 17.15
N VAL A 824 25.19 -21.64 18.41
CA VAL A 824 24.14 -21.60 19.44
C VAL A 824 24.39 -20.41 20.35
N ASN A 825 23.34 -19.63 20.58
CA ASN A 825 23.32 -18.60 21.59
C ASN A 825 22.55 -19.09 22.81
N GLU A 826 23.24 -19.26 23.94
CA GLU A 826 22.65 -19.63 25.21
C GLU A 826 22.27 -18.37 25.99
N ILE A 827 21.02 -18.24 26.39
CA ILE A 827 20.52 -17.16 27.25
C ILE A 827 20.49 -17.66 28.70
N TRP A 828 21.08 -16.87 29.58
CA TRP A 828 21.30 -17.21 30.98
C TRP A 828 20.58 -16.23 31.91
N ASP A 829 20.30 -16.69 33.11
CA ASP A 829 19.64 -15.93 34.16
C ASP A 829 20.21 -16.34 35.53
N VAL A 830 20.04 -15.47 36.53
CA VAL A 830 20.47 -15.74 37.91
C VAL A 830 19.24 -16.21 38.69
N GLY A 831 19.17 -17.50 39.00
CA GLY A 831 18.08 -18.09 39.78
C GLY A 831 18.21 -17.83 41.28
N GLU A 832 17.08 -17.74 41.97
CA GLU A 832 17.02 -17.65 43.44
C GLU A 832 17.52 -18.94 44.09
N ASP A 833 18.30 -18.81 45.17
CA ASP A 833 18.81 -19.94 45.93
C ASP A 833 17.67 -20.71 46.61
N ARG A 834 17.55 -22.02 46.32
CA ARG A 834 16.62 -22.90 47.03
C ARG A 834 17.18 -23.21 48.42
N GLN A 835 16.32 -23.23 49.44
CA GLN A 835 16.70 -23.50 50.83
C GLN A 835 17.62 -24.73 50.95
N GLY A 836 18.89 -24.48 51.28
CA GLY A 836 19.91 -25.51 51.52
C GLY A 836 21.09 -25.51 50.56
N ASP A 837 21.03 -24.78 49.44
CA ASP A 837 22.14 -24.66 48.49
C ASP A 837 22.69 -23.23 48.51
N PHE A 838 23.93 -23.03 48.98
CA PHE A 838 24.61 -21.72 48.94
C PHE A 838 25.17 -21.48 47.54
N GLY A 839 24.29 -21.45 46.54
CA GLY A 839 24.60 -21.10 45.18
C GLY A 839 25.18 -19.68 45.13
N GLY A 840 26.39 -19.54 44.61
CA GLY A 840 27.00 -18.24 44.38
C GLY A 840 27.56 -18.16 42.98
N HIS A 841 27.52 -16.97 42.40
CA HIS A 841 28.22 -16.64 41.18
C HIS A 841 29.14 -15.44 41.42
N PHE A 842 30.07 -15.22 40.50
CA PHE A 842 31.01 -14.12 40.55
C PHE A 842 30.72 -13.16 39.40
N GLU A 843 30.55 -11.89 39.73
CA GLU A 843 30.36 -10.80 38.77
C GLU A 843 31.69 -10.09 38.50
N PHE A 844 31.96 -9.80 37.23
CA PHE A 844 33.13 -9.03 36.81
C PHE A 844 32.67 -7.87 35.93
N ASN A 845 33.03 -6.64 36.30
CA ASN A 845 32.71 -5.46 35.51
C ASN A 845 33.77 -5.24 34.42
N ARG A 846 33.48 -5.69 33.19
CA ARG A 846 34.34 -5.55 32.00
C ARG A 846 34.28 -4.15 31.38
N SER A 847 33.82 -3.15 32.13
CA SER A 847 33.75 -1.77 31.64
C SER A 847 35.10 -1.06 31.59
N GLN A 848 36.06 -1.53 32.39
CA GLN A 848 37.42 -0.98 32.54
C GLN A 848 38.47 -2.03 32.11
N ASP A 849 39.57 -1.58 31.50
CA ASP A 849 40.69 -2.46 31.14
C ASP A 849 41.30 -3.13 32.39
N GLU A 850 41.78 -4.36 32.23
CA GLU A 850 42.30 -5.24 33.30
C GLU A 850 41.31 -5.70 34.39
N ALA A 851 40.03 -5.33 34.32
CA ALA A 851 39.04 -5.72 35.34
C ALA A 851 38.86 -7.25 35.49
N LEU A 852 39.12 -8.02 34.44
CA LEU A 852 39.05 -9.49 34.45
C LEU A 852 40.29 -10.18 35.07
N LYS A 853 41.34 -9.42 35.42
CA LYS A 853 42.52 -9.94 36.15
C LYS A 853 42.32 -9.91 37.67
N LYS A 854 41.31 -9.19 38.16
CA LYS A 854 40.95 -9.12 39.58
C LYS A 854 39.96 -10.24 39.93
N PRO A 855 39.96 -10.75 41.19
CA PRO A 855 38.94 -11.70 41.63
C PRO A 855 37.54 -11.08 41.51
N GLY A 856 36.57 -11.88 41.07
CA GLY A 856 35.19 -11.41 40.87
C GLY A 856 34.45 -11.16 42.17
N ASP A 857 33.44 -10.29 42.12
CA ASP A 857 32.61 -10.01 43.29
C ASP A 857 31.60 -11.15 43.48
N ARG A 858 31.65 -11.83 44.64
CA ARG A 858 30.70 -12.90 44.95
C ARG A 858 29.29 -12.34 45.14
N LYS A 859 28.33 -12.93 44.44
CA LYS A 859 26.89 -12.64 44.51
C LYS A 859 26.09 -13.91 44.77
N SER A 860 24.94 -13.77 45.41
CA SER A 860 23.99 -14.85 45.65
C SER A 860 23.23 -15.23 44.38
N GLY A 861 22.77 -16.48 44.29
CA GLY A 861 22.02 -16.99 43.14
C GLY A 861 22.87 -17.82 42.17
N SER A 862 22.24 -18.81 41.57
CA SER A 862 22.86 -19.78 40.67
C SER A 862 22.67 -19.42 39.20
N LEU A 863 23.72 -19.57 38.38
CA LEU A 863 23.63 -19.35 36.94
C LEU A 863 22.85 -20.49 36.27
N LEU A 864 21.71 -20.16 35.68
CA LEU A 864 20.82 -21.09 35.00
C LEU A 864 20.72 -20.74 33.51
N CYS A 865 21.01 -21.69 32.63
CA CYS A 865 20.72 -21.55 31.21
C CYS A 865 19.20 -21.71 31.01
N ARG A 866 18.54 -20.65 30.53
CA ARG A 866 17.08 -20.61 30.32
C ARG A 866 16.68 -21.14 28.95
N THR A 867 17.45 -20.77 27.94
CA THR A 867 17.08 -21.00 26.54
C THR A 867 18.32 -21.10 25.69
N CYS A 868 18.41 -22.13 24.84
CA CYS A 868 19.43 -22.24 23.81
C CYS A 868 18.76 -21.99 22.46
N TRP A 869 19.28 -21.05 21.69
CA TRP A 869 18.74 -20.73 20.37
C TRP A 869 19.80 -20.87 19.30
N LYS A 870 19.52 -21.68 18.27
CA LYS A 870 20.43 -21.92 17.15
C LYS A 870 20.33 -20.78 16.13
N HIS A 871 21.37 -19.96 16.03
CA HIS A 871 21.54 -18.96 14.99
C HIS A 871 22.12 -19.63 13.74
N SER A 872 21.28 -19.94 12.76
CA SER A 872 21.69 -20.56 11.50
C SER A 872 21.48 -19.63 10.31
N THR A 873 22.17 -19.91 9.20
CA THR A 873 22.13 -19.10 7.97
C THR A 873 20.70 -18.71 7.57
N GLY A 874 20.44 -17.40 7.51
CA GLY A 874 19.14 -16.79 7.21
C GLY A 874 18.31 -16.41 8.43
N SER A 875 18.69 -16.84 9.63
CA SER A 875 18.04 -16.41 10.88
C SER A 875 18.57 -15.06 11.38
N SER A 876 17.73 -14.33 12.09
CA SER A 876 18.03 -13.04 12.73
C SER A 876 17.58 -13.05 14.19
N TYR A 877 18.24 -12.28 15.05
CA TYR A 877 17.75 -12.01 16.41
C TYR A 877 18.15 -10.61 16.90
N PHE A 878 17.38 -10.12 17.86
CA PHE A 878 17.65 -8.91 18.63
C PHE A 878 18.01 -9.30 20.06
N LEU A 879 19.09 -8.73 20.59
CA LEU A 879 19.47 -8.91 21.98
C LEU A 879 19.52 -7.56 22.70
N ASP A 880 18.87 -7.50 23.86
CA ASP A 880 18.95 -6.36 24.76
C ASP A 880 20.31 -6.37 25.48
N ALA A 881 20.87 -5.19 25.69
CA ALA A 881 22.16 -4.99 26.36
C ALA A 881 22.23 -5.68 27.73
N THR A 882 21.11 -5.76 28.45
CA THR A 882 21.01 -6.36 29.79
C THR A 882 20.88 -7.89 29.78
N THR A 883 20.69 -8.50 28.61
CA THR A 883 20.50 -9.95 28.51
C THR A 883 21.84 -10.67 28.62
N TYR A 884 21.93 -11.57 29.60
CA TYR A 884 23.08 -12.45 29.77
C TYR A 884 23.04 -13.58 28.74
N HIS A 885 24.10 -13.71 27.97
CA HIS A 885 24.21 -14.75 26.94
C HIS A 885 25.63 -15.25 26.78
N LYS A 886 25.76 -16.36 26.06
CA LYS A 886 27.01 -17.02 25.71
C LYS A 886 26.88 -17.68 24.34
N THR A 887 27.83 -17.41 23.47
CA THR A 887 27.91 -17.99 22.13
C THR A 887 28.72 -19.28 22.17
N VAL A 888 28.15 -20.37 21.63
CA VAL A 888 28.75 -21.70 21.59
C VAL A 888 28.76 -22.18 20.14
N GLN A 889 29.94 -22.53 19.63
CA GLN A 889 30.10 -23.02 18.26
C GLN A 889 29.81 -24.52 18.20
N GLU A 890 28.83 -24.95 17.38
CA GLU A 890 28.47 -26.37 17.24
C GLU A 890 29.33 -27.09 16.19
N SER A 891 29.53 -26.50 15.00
CA SER A 891 30.37 -27.05 13.93
C SER A 891 30.64 -26.04 12.81
N GLY A 892 31.86 -26.07 12.26
CA GLY A 892 32.26 -25.24 11.10
C GLY A 892 32.49 -23.76 11.44
N LYS A 893 32.84 -22.93 10.44
CA LYS A 893 32.92 -21.46 10.60
C LYS A 893 31.52 -20.85 10.47
N ALA A 894 31.29 -19.70 11.10
CA ALA A 894 30.05 -18.92 10.92
C ALA A 894 30.35 -17.46 10.57
N LEU A 895 29.58 -16.88 9.65
CA LEU A 895 29.66 -15.48 9.27
C LEU A 895 28.33 -14.79 9.59
N THR A 896 28.37 -13.70 10.35
CA THR A 896 27.17 -13.04 10.88
C THR A 896 27.28 -11.53 10.79
N LEU A 897 26.23 -10.86 10.31
CA LEU A 897 26.10 -9.41 10.39
C LEU A 897 25.72 -9.00 11.80
N TYR A 898 26.43 -8.03 12.37
CA TYR A 898 26.21 -7.49 13.69
C TYR A 898 26.04 -5.96 13.62
N ILE A 899 24.91 -5.45 14.11
CA ILE A 899 24.60 -4.00 14.12
C ILE A 899 24.21 -3.57 15.53
N LYS A 900 24.94 -2.60 16.10
CA LYS A 900 24.65 -2.03 17.41
C LYS A 900 24.47 -0.51 17.38
N GLY A 901 23.78 0.02 18.38
CA GLY A 901 23.71 1.47 18.61
C GLY A 901 25.00 2.06 19.19
N LYS A 902 25.17 3.38 19.04
CA LYS A 902 26.34 4.11 19.54
C LYS A 902 26.29 4.44 21.04
N ALA A 903 25.10 4.58 21.61
CA ALA A 903 24.99 4.80 23.04
C ALA A 903 25.51 3.57 23.80
N LYS A 904 26.25 3.82 24.89
CA LYS A 904 26.73 2.79 25.81
C LYS A 904 26.12 2.99 27.21
N PRO A 905 24.79 2.93 27.39
CA PRO A 905 24.17 3.24 28.67
C PRO A 905 24.40 2.15 29.73
N PHE A 906 24.89 0.96 29.34
CA PHE A 906 25.08 -0.17 30.24
C PHE A 906 26.55 -0.54 30.43
N HIS A 907 26.83 -1.20 31.55
CA HIS A 907 28.12 -1.84 31.82
C HIS A 907 28.16 -3.25 31.23
N THR A 908 29.32 -3.65 30.72
CA THR A 908 29.56 -5.05 30.33
C THR A 908 29.81 -5.85 31.59
N ILE A 909 28.90 -6.74 31.95
CA ILE A 909 29.04 -7.62 33.11
C ILE A 909 29.32 -9.03 32.61
N ALA A 910 30.36 -9.67 33.15
CA ALA A 910 30.67 -11.07 32.94
C ALA A 910 30.32 -11.86 34.20
N LEU A 911 29.69 -13.02 34.03
CA LEU A 911 29.29 -13.92 35.10
C LEU A 911 30.07 -15.23 35.00
N SER A 912 30.58 -15.70 36.14
CA SER A 912 31.29 -16.97 36.26
C SER A 912 30.84 -17.75 37.49
N LYS A 913 31.02 -19.08 37.46
CA LYS A 913 30.90 -19.95 38.64
C LYS A 913 32.19 -19.96 39.48
N GLU A 914 33.31 -19.51 38.90
CA GLU A 914 34.63 -19.49 39.52
C GLU A 914 35.06 -18.06 39.84
N GLU A 915 35.77 -17.87 40.97
CA GLU A 915 36.28 -16.57 41.41
C GLU A 915 37.41 -16.03 40.51
N ARG A 916 38.18 -16.95 39.90
CA ARG A 916 39.30 -16.65 39.00
C ARG A 916 39.29 -17.62 37.81
N PRO A 917 38.35 -17.45 36.87
CA PRO A 917 38.24 -18.35 35.73
C PRO A 917 39.42 -18.14 34.77
N ASP A 918 39.89 -19.24 34.15
CA ASP A 918 40.83 -19.17 33.03
C ASP A 918 40.08 -18.73 31.76
N TRP A 919 40.35 -17.50 31.32
CA TRP A 919 39.68 -16.90 30.18
C TRP A 919 40.14 -17.43 28.82
N LYS A 920 41.13 -18.35 28.73
CA LYS A 920 41.61 -19.01 27.49
C LYS A 920 41.89 -18.05 26.30
N GLY A 921 42.27 -16.82 26.57
CA GLY A 921 42.57 -15.81 25.54
C GLY A 921 41.36 -15.20 24.82
N THR A 922 40.13 -15.70 24.99
CA THR A 922 38.91 -15.16 24.34
C THR A 922 38.51 -13.75 24.81
N ASN A 923 39.18 -13.26 25.85
CA ASN A 923 39.03 -11.93 26.44
C ASN A 923 40.30 -11.07 26.42
N CYS A 924 41.32 -11.47 25.67
CA CYS A 924 42.43 -10.57 25.41
C CYS A 924 41.93 -9.30 24.70
N LEU A 925 42.68 -8.20 24.85
CA LEU A 925 42.39 -6.96 24.12
C LEU A 925 42.33 -7.28 22.62
N GLU A 926 41.39 -6.63 21.94
CA GLU A 926 41.26 -6.76 20.49
C GLU A 926 42.57 -6.33 19.83
N GLU A 927 43.12 -7.20 18.99
CA GLU A 927 44.35 -6.94 18.26
C GLU A 927 44.01 -6.49 16.85
N ARG A 928 44.49 -5.31 16.45
CA ARG A 928 44.24 -4.79 15.11
C ARG A 928 45.03 -5.63 14.10
N VAL A 929 44.33 -6.17 13.11
CA VAL A 929 44.96 -7.01 12.07
C VAL A 929 45.71 -6.13 11.06
N ASP A 930 46.86 -6.61 10.61
CA ASP A 930 47.67 -5.93 9.60
C ASP A 930 46.89 -5.73 8.29
N PRO A 931 47.02 -4.56 7.62
CA PRO A 931 46.29 -4.27 6.38
C PRO A 931 46.46 -5.30 5.26
N CYS A 932 47.60 -5.99 5.20
CA CYS A 932 47.85 -7.05 4.22
C CYS A 932 46.96 -8.28 4.44
N ASP A 933 46.66 -8.60 5.70
CA ASP A 933 45.83 -9.74 6.08
C ASP A 933 44.32 -9.43 5.99
N VAL A 934 43.93 -8.16 6.00
CA VAL A 934 42.53 -7.71 5.80
C VAL A 934 41.95 -8.23 4.50
N LYS A 935 42.73 -8.18 3.39
CA LYS A 935 42.28 -8.70 2.09
C LYS A 935 42.06 -10.21 2.12
N ARG A 936 42.96 -10.96 2.76
CA ARG A 936 42.84 -12.41 2.93
C ARG A 936 41.58 -12.75 3.72
N ILE A 937 41.34 -12.08 4.85
CA ILE A 937 40.17 -12.34 5.72
C ILE A 937 38.86 -11.94 5.02
N SER A 938 38.85 -10.83 4.28
CA SER A 938 37.68 -10.38 3.51
C SER A 938 37.34 -11.34 2.36
N LYS A 939 38.38 -11.92 1.75
CA LYS A 939 38.24 -13.00 0.78
C LYS A 939 37.70 -14.27 1.42
N ASP A 940 38.26 -14.72 2.54
CA ASP A 940 37.77 -15.87 3.30
C ASP A 940 36.28 -15.74 3.65
N ALA A 941 35.84 -14.55 4.06
CA ALA A 941 34.42 -14.29 4.35
C ALA A 941 33.52 -14.44 3.11
N SER A 942 33.97 -13.98 1.94
CA SER A 942 33.24 -14.13 0.69
C SER A 942 33.26 -15.57 0.16
N ASP A 943 34.40 -16.25 0.31
CA ASP A 943 34.56 -17.65 -0.10
C ASP A 943 33.66 -18.57 0.71
N LEU A 944 33.46 -18.30 2.01
CA LEU A 944 32.46 -19.02 2.81
C LEU A 944 31.04 -18.87 2.25
N LEU A 945 30.66 -17.68 1.79
CA LEU A 945 29.36 -17.45 1.18
C LEU A 945 29.23 -18.18 -0.17
N ARG A 946 30.30 -18.24 -0.97
CA ARG A 946 30.34 -18.95 -2.26
C ARG A 946 30.31 -20.47 -2.07
N ASN A 947 31.12 -21.01 -1.16
CA ASN A 947 31.19 -22.43 -0.85
C ASN A 947 29.90 -22.94 -0.19
N GLY A 948 29.25 -22.11 0.62
CA GLY A 948 27.96 -22.42 1.22
C GLY A 948 26.80 -22.60 0.26
N ILE A 949 26.91 -22.06 -0.96
CA ILE A 949 25.95 -22.33 -2.04
C ILE A 949 26.14 -23.77 -2.54
N CYS A 950 27.36 -24.28 -2.56
CA CYS A 950 27.68 -25.66 -2.94
C CYS A 950 27.32 -26.69 -1.83
N ASP A 951 27.53 -26.35 -0.55
CA ASP A 951 27.35 -27.30 0.56
C ASP A 951 25.87 -27.49 0.99
N ARG A 952 24.95 -26.57 0.66
CA ARG A 952 23.50 -26.78 0.89
C ARG A 952 22.84 -27.75 -0.08
N PHE A 953 23.57 -28.25 -1.08
CA PHE A 953 23.11 -29.30 -2.01
C PHE A 953 23.50 -30.72 -1.58
N PHE A 954 24.23 -30.88 -0.47
CA PHE A 954 24.58 -32.19 0.07
C PHE A 954 24.39 -32.26 1.58
N LEU A 955 23.27 -32.87 2.03
CA LEU A 955 23.13 -33.75 3.21
C LEU A 955 21.71 -34.39 3.21
N PRO A 956 21.49 -35.52 3.90
CA PRO A 956 21.03 -36.80 3.35
C PRO A 956 19.51 -37.02 3.54
N PRO A 957 18.91 -38.15 3.09
CA PRO A 957 17.46 -38.25 2.99
C PRO A 957 16.80 -38.41 4.37
N ILE A 958 15.55 -37.91 4.42
CA ILE A 958 14.49 -37.99 5.44
C ILE A 958 14.27 -36.70 6.21
#